data_AF-A0A2U8I435-F1
#
_entry.id   AF-A0A2U8I435-F1
#
_cell.length_a   1.000
_cell.length_b   1.000
_cell.length_c   1.000
_cell.angle_alpha   90.00
_cell.angle_beta   90.00
_cell.angle_gamma   90.00
#
_symmetry.space_group_name_H-M   'P 1'
#
loop_
_entity.id
_entity.type
_entity.pdbx_description
1 polymer ?
#
loop_
_entity_poly.entity_id
_entity_poly.type
_entity_poly.pdbx_seq_one_letter_code
_entity_poly.pdbx_strand_id
1 'polypeptide(L)'
;MSITNTTNDLADHEVESTTNLSNLNMPNMSYLTRLTDDQLLQAVINELGNDNESEISNEIRPNITAQSALVTSAKALKHFKVVRLVLAHLFGAEITFPIADVVAGSHAGQEAKLLTLYCSTRSKTLVEKVLGCPANEVTPALVHHFFGRLAWIDESTLTGTSAQAQLEKYLFGINPFWDKEIQLGAGDYSELGGLLTPVPTDLRSWMIQFKRGERLYIAAEWLATVSAADLYDGFAQGEGKKDAAPLLVFTTAFDRLLAPLPHEYQDNLLVPALTKQISSVASWLSIEIYLSKMADASTIDLGEPVSLATRMLFYHKITQYVINPDNGTWLATDIERAQNAPGMQTLSLAISLRREHSTLKPEQALKIAALLLAPMIIQAGESQEVENAPNPLPLIDPLPKLNVLLAASSSTAPADQLFNLIGIDTLCQHNGTQRQLRKSARDTWQALMQTTQFTEFSAPLLKRIGWYGGEAKERTSPRVTQALVGKVIIEHFLGATVGTTRSIMQEFRDNQATEYTHAQMFDRLKASITLRNPGVSTATLDMLHYLLCREIAPELFILNVPDSLCYGRSLQSVALLHGIALLEAMTPGASHGAKFDDVVTLSAQLASSQDPSIQKLWVETQVYPALRYAQAHNAITPINDIHRATTEQITTAVNYLRDQQNQHANALNKLQSKAPDRRAIAEHQLTNAGVDQQYWSGDPRPHQEYLTRCHVLEATEETWDESKANFFTNWGAGPHERGGYIPHTPEAYPSLVDLMMMGDRYIEGVQDVPHAFDSAFTLFSQTITAAETDIIQRLLLELPASDRTLLATSTCELSRLKFADEQAYQGIFIRCQSGDHSHDFKQHNTATEAYFEIIPAAGVARKIEQSFDYGHHYIADQPDRAQ
;
A
#
# COMPACT_ATOMS: atom_id res chain seq x y z
N MET A 1 -7.23 2.23 -29.57
CA MET A 1 -7.27 2.37 -31.04
C MET A 1 -8.64 2.87 -31.45
N SER A 2 -8.70 3.82 -32.37
CA SER A 2 -9.88 4.64 -32.74
C SER A 2 -11.17 3.85 -32.94
N ILE A 3 -12.22 4.28 -32.23
CA ILE A 3 -13.59 3.79 -32.41
C ILE A 3 -14.25 4.66 -33.48
N THR A 4 -14.44 4.09 -34.65
CA THR A 4 -15.25 4.67 -35.73
C THR A 4 -16.72 4.37 -35.46
N ASN A 5 -17.53 5.43 -35.38
CA ASN A 5 -18.98 5.39 -35.44
C ASN A 5 -19.43 4.59 -36.67
N THR A 6 -20.11 3.47 -36.44
CA THR A 6 -20.88 2.77 -37.47
C THR A 6 -22.36 2.94 -37.15
N THR A 7 -22.98 3.75 -37.98
CA THR A 7 -24.41 4.00 -38.11
C THR A 7 -25.17 2.73 -38.45
N ASN A 8 -26.32 2.58 -37.78
CA ASN A 8 -27.52 1.80 -38.11
C ASN A 8 -27.51 1.05 -39.46
N ASP A 9 -27.44 -0.28 -39.37
CA ASP A 9 -28.10 -1.21 -40.29
C ASP A 9 -28.87 -2.22 -39.43
N LEU A 10 -30.11 -1.87 -39.09
CA LEU A 10 -31.12 -2.83 -38.62
C LEU A 10 -32.02 -3.10 -39.81
N ALA A 11 -31.75 -4.22 -40.48
CA ALA A 11 -32.60 -4.76 -41.52
C ALA A 11 -33.96 -5.17 -40.93
N ASP A 12 -35.01 -4.85 -41.69
CA ASP A 12 -36.40 -5.22 -41.48
C ASP A 12 -36.53 -6.73 -41.19
N HIS A 13 -36.90 -7.06 -39.96
CA HIS A 13 -37.60 -8.30 -39.65
C HIS A 13 -39.04 -7.95 -39.33
N GLU A 14 -39.92 -8.13 -40.33
CA GLU A 14 -41.36 -8.22 -40.13
C GLU A 14 -41.65 -9.30 -39.08
N VAL A 15 -42.06 -8.87 -37.89
CA VAL A 15 -42.69 -9.74 -36.89
C VAL A 15 -44.19 -9.59 -37.10
N GLU A 16 -44.81 -10.61 -37.68
CA GLU A 16 -46.26 -10.76 -37.76
C GLU A 16 -46.87 -10.65 -36.34
N SER A 17 -47.57 -9.53 -36.10
CA SER A 17 -48.33 -9.33 -34.87
C SER A 17 -49.59 -10.21 -34.88
N THR A 18 -49.48 -11.40 -34.30
CA THR A 18 -50.65 -12.18 -33.87
C THR A 18 -50.52 -12.59 -32.41
N THR A 19 -50.64 -11.62 -31.51
CA THR A 19 -50.82 -11.87 -30.07
C THR A 19 -52.25 -12.32 -29.79
N ASN A 20 -52.45 -13.63 -29.83
CA ASN A 20 -53.61 -14.31 -29.26
C ASN A 20 -53.55 -14.19 -27.72
N LEU A 21 -54.55 -13.53 -27.14
CA LEU A 21 -54.81 -13.36 -25.69
C LEU A 21 -55.13 -14.68 -24.93
N SER A 22 -54.92 -15.85 -25.55
CA SER A 22 -55.47 -17.13 -25.09
C SER A 22 -54.51 -18.04 -24.29
N ASN A 23 -53.27 -17.63 -24.01
CA ASN A 23 -52.29 -18.51 -23.32
C ASN A 23 -52.05 -18.24 -21.82
N LEU A 24 -52.70 -17.25 -21.19
CA LEU A 24 -52.69 -17.09 -19.73
C LEU A 24 -53.96 -17.68 -19.12
N ASN A 25 -54.07 -19.01 -19.16
CA ASN A 25 -55.15 -19.74 -18.48
C ASN A 25 -54.82 -19.83 -16.97
N MET A 26 -55.00 -18.71 -16.26
CA MET A 26 -54.70 -18.59 -14.82
C MET A 26 -56.02 -18.62 -14.01
N PRO A 27 -56.22 -19.60 -13.11
CA PRO A 27 -57.51 -19.85 -12.44
C PRO A 27 -58.04 -18.71 -11.54
N ASN A 28 -57.19 -17.75 -11.15
CA ASN A 28 -57.55 -16.69 -10.18
C ASN A 28 -58.01 -15.37 -10.82
N MET A 29 -58.00 -15.24 -12.15
CA MET A 29 -58.49 -14.04 -12.84
C MET A 29 -60.01 -13.84 -12.74
N SER A 30 -60.75 -14.89 -12.35
CA SER A 30 -62.22 -14.83 -12.18
C SER A 30 -62.69 -13.86 -11.10
N TYR A 31 -61.82 -13.44 -10.17
CA TYR A 31 -62.17 -12.47 -9.14
C TYR A 31 -62.21 -11.05 -9.68
N LEU A 32 -61.28 -10.70 -10.58
CA LEU A 32 -61.24 -9.37 -11.19
C LEU A 32 -62.42 -9.15 -12.12
N THR A 33 -62.86 -10.16 -12.87
CA THR A 33 -63.98 -10.03 -13.82
C THR A 33 -65.36 -9.90 -13.15
N ARG A 34 -65.48 -10.11 -11.84
CA ARG A 34 -66.74 -9.98 -11.08
C ARG A 34 -67.13 -8.52 -10.79
N LEU A 35 -66.18 -7.61 -10.80
CA LEU A 35 -66.39 -6.19 -10.51
C LEU A 35 -66.18 -5.37 -11.78
N THR A 36 -67.13 -4.51 -12.13
CA THR A 36 -66.89 -3.43 -13.11
C THR A 36 -65.88 -2.43 -12.53
N ASP A 37 -65.24 -1.60 -13.36
CA ASP A 37 -64.25 -0.63 -12.87
C ASP A 37 -64.86 0.30 -11.81
N ASP A 38 -66.11 0.71 -11.98
CA ASP A 38 -66.81 1.55 -11.01
C ASP A 38 -67.09 0.83 -9.67
N GLN A 39 -67.38 -0.47 -9.73
CA GLN A 39 -67.55 -1.31 -8.53
C GLN A 39 -66.21 -1.55 -7.82
N LEU A 40 -65.14 -1.78 -8.58
CA LEU A 40 -63.79 -1.93 -8.06
C LEU A 40 -63.34 -0.66 -7.32
N LEU A 41 -63.46 0.51 -7.95
CA LEU A 41 -63.12 1.78 -7.32
C LEU A 41 -63.94 2.03 -6.06
N GLN A 42 -65.24 1.69 -6.07
CA GLN A 42 -66.08 1.86 -4.89
C GLN A 42 -65.70 0.89 -3.76
N ALA A 43 -65.35 -0.35 -4.09
CA ALA A 43 -64.89 -1.33 -3.10
C ALA A 43 -63.57 -0.89 -2.45
N VAL A 44 -62.62 -0.33 -3.22
CA VAL A 44 -61.39 0.26 -2.68
C VAL A 44 -61.69 1.44 -1.74
N ILE A 45 -62.63 2.33 -2.12
CA ILE A 45 -63.05 3.45 -1.25
C ILE A 45 -63.67 2.93 0.05
N ASN A 46 -64.51 1.91 -0.01
CA ASN A 46 -65.17 1.37 1.19
C ASN A 46 -64.16 0.71 2.14
N GLU A 47 -63.14 0.05 1.60
CA GLU A 47 -62.11 -0.59 2.42
C GLU A 47 -61.14 0.43 3.05
N LEU A 48 -60.69 1.42 2.28
CA LEU A 48 -59.72 2.41 2.75
C LEU A 48 -60.37 3.61 3.46
N GLY A 49 -61.66 3.85 3.25
CA GLY A 49 -62.41 5.01 3.75
C GLY A 49 -62.89 4.90 5.19
N ASN A 50 -63.01 3.68 5.75
CA ASN A 50 -63.51 3.48 7.11
C ASN A 50 -62.52 3.89 8.22
N ASP A 51 -61.23 4.04 7.91
CA ASP A 51 -60.20 4.34 8.92
C ASP A 51 -59.83 5.83 9.02
N ASN A 52 -60.30 6.74 8.14
CA ASN A 52 -59.73 8.10 8.09
C ASN A 52 -60.61 9.20 7.45
N GLU A 53 -61.94 9.17 7.59
CA GLU A 53 -62.82 10.22 7.04
C GLU A 53 -62.50 11.65 7.56
N SER A 54 -61.88 11.80 8.74
CA SER A 54 -61.65 13.12 9.36
C SER A 54 -60.33 13.81 9.00
N GLU A 55 -59.27 13.08 8.63
CA GLU A 55 -57.94 13.69 8.34
C GLU A 55 -57.65 13.83 6.84
N ILE A 56 -58.06 12.86 6.02
CA ILE A 56 -57.74 12.83 4.58
C ILE A 56 -58.56 13.84 3.77
N SER A 57 -59.75 14.21 4.26
CA SER A 57 -60.69 15.13 3.60
C SER A 57 -60.18 16.58 3.49
N ASN A 58 -59.19 16.99 4.31
CA ASN A 58 -58.71 18.37 4.35
C ASN A 58 -57.34 18.59 3.69
N GLU A 59 -56.45 17.60 3.63
CA GLU A 59 -55.13 17.74 2.99
C GLU A 59 -55.09 17.30 1.52
N ILE A 60 -56.02 16.45 1.05
CA ILE A 60 -56.16 16.12 -0.37
C ILE A 60 -57.12 17.09 -1.07
N ARG A 61 -56.93 18.41 -0.87
CA ARG A 61 -57.52 19.40 -1.78
C ARG A 61 -56.63 19.49 -3.02
N PRO A 62 -57.17 19.29 -4.24
CA PRO A 62 -56.37 19.41 -5.44
C PRO A 62 -55.93 20.86 -5.61
N ASN A 63 -54.64 21.10 -5.81
CA ASN A 63 -54.20 22.25 -6.60
C ASN A 63 -54.45 21.91 -8.08
N ILE A 64 -55.72 21.71 -8.44
CA ILE A 64 -56.16 21.67 -9.84
C ILE A 64 -56.10 23.13 -10.28
N THR A 65 -55.04 23.51 -10.98
CA THR A 65 -55.00 24.79 -11.69
C THR A 65 -56.24 24.87 -12.58
N ALA A 66 -56.89 26.04 -12.62
CA ALA A 66 -58.17 26.27 -13.28
C ALA A 66 -58.22 25.86 -14.78
N GLN A 67 -57.08 25.56 -15.40
CA GLN A 67 -56.97 25.02 -16.75
C GLN A 67 -57.20 23.51 -16.89
N SER A 68 -56.99 22.66 -15.86
CA SER A 68 -57.21 21.19 -16.02
C SER A 68 -58.66 20.76 -15.77
N ALA A 69 -59.43 21.55 -15.03
CA ALA A 69 -60.85 21.26 -14.74
C ALA A 69 -61.77 21.34 -15.97
N LEU A 70 -61.32 21.93 -17.09
CA LEU A 70 -62.10 22.09 -18.32
C LEU A 70 -61.99 20.91 -19.30
N VAL A 71 -61.11 19.92 -19.04
CA VAL A 71 -60.81 18.82 -19.99
C VAL A 71 -60.96 17.41 -19.38
N THR A 72 -61.09 17.28 -18.05
CA THR A 72 -61.05 15.97 -17.35
C THR A 72 -62.45 15.45 -17.00
N SER A 73 -62.78 14.22 -17.38
CA SER A 73 -64.10 13.60 -17.11
C SER A 73 -64.33 13.28 -15.63
N ALA A 74 -65.59 13.23 -15.18
CA ALA A 74 -65.95 12.84 -13.81
C ALA A 74 -65.45 11.43 -13.44
N LYS A 75 -65.36 10.53 -14.44
CA LYS A 75 -64.81 9.17 -14.29
C LYS A 75 -63.30 9.20 -13.99
N ALA A 76 -62.53 10.04 -14.67
CA ALA A 76 -61.11 10.21 -14.43
C ALA A 76 -60.83 10.76 -13.01
N LEU A 77 -61.63 11.74 -12.57
CA LEU A 77 -61.49 12.34 -11.24
C LEU A 77 -61.68 11.31 -10.10
N LYS A 78 -62.56 10.32 -10.30
CA LYS A 78 -62.77 9.22 -9.35
C LYS A 78 -61.53 8.34 -9.24
N HIS A 79 -60.90 7.98 -10.36
CA HIS A 79 -59.66 7.18 -10.37
C HIS A 79 -58.54 7.91 -9.61
N PHE A 80 -58.34 9.21 -9.87
CA PHE A 80 -57.26 9.97 -9.22
C PHE A 80 -57.42 10.05 -7.69
N LYS A 81 -58.66 10.17 -7.19
CA LYS A 81 -58.93 10.13 -5.75
C LYS A 81 -58.62 8.77 -5.14
N VAL A 82 -59.07 7.69 -5.79
CA VAL A 82 -58.82 6.32 -5.33
C VAL A 82 -57.33 6.00 -5.32
N VAL A 83 -56.60 6.36 -6.37
CA VAL A 83 -55.16 6.13 -6.42
C VAL A 83 -54.42 6.90 -5.33
N ARG A 84 -54.78 8.16 -5.04
CA ARG A 84 -54.17 8.88 -3.91
C ARG A 84 -54.43 8.19 -2.56
N LEU A 85 -55.63 7.65 -2.34
CA LEU A 85 -55.94 6.88 -1.13
C LEU A 85 -55.09 5.61 -1.04
N VAL A 86 -54.99 4.86 -2.13
CA VAL A 86 -54.17 3.65 -2.22
C VAL A 86 -52.70 3.97 -1.97
N LEU A 87 -52.14 4.97 -2.65
CA LEU A 87 -50.75 5.36 -2.48
C LEU A 87 -50.49 5.89 -1.06
N ALA A 88 -51.40 6.67 -0.48
CA ALA A 88 -51.27 7.15 0.90
C ALA A 88 -51.31 6.00 1.93
N HIS A 89 -52.15 4.99 1.69
CA HIS A 89 -52.21 3.79 2.53
C HIS A 89 -50.91 2.97 2.48
N LEU A 90 -50.32 2.84 1.29
CA LEU A 90 -49.11 2.04 1.07
C LEU A 90 -47.82 2.78 1.49
N PHE A 91 -47.72 4.07 1.18
CA PHE A 91 -46.48 4.86 1.30
C PHE A 91 -46.53 6.00 2.34
N GLY A 92 -47.69 6.31 2.91
CA GLY A 92 -47.87 7.50 3.75
C GLY A 92 -48.01 8.79 2.93
N ALA A 93 -47.63 9.93 3.51
CA ALA A 93 -47.81 11.25 2.88
C ALA A 93 -46.96 11.46 1.60
N GLU A 94 -45.84 10.76 1.45
CA GLU A 94 -44.90 10.93 0.34
C GLU A 94 -45.19 10.01 -0.85
N ILE A 95 -46.22 10.38 -1.63
CA ILE A 95 -46.67 9.62 -2.80
C ILE A 95 -45.90 9.95 -4.10
N THR A 96 -44.89 10.82 -4.08
CA THR A 96 -44.14 11.20 -5.28
C THR A 96 -43.15 10.10 -5.71
N PHE A 97 -42.93 9.96 -7.02
CA PHE A 97 -41.84 9.14 -7.54
C PHE A 97 -40.55 9.96 -7.58
N PRO A 98 -39.40 9.43 -7.10
CA PRO A 98 -38.12 10.03 -7.40
C PRO A 98 -37.86 9.92 -8.91
N ILE A 99 -37.64 11.04 -9.59
CA ILE A 99 -37.18 11.02 -10.98
C ILE A 99 -35.76 10.47 -10.94
N ALA A 100 -35.54 9.31 -11.55
CA ALA A 100 -34.25 8.66 -11.61
C ALA A 100 -33.29 9.49 -12.47
N ASP A 101 -32.48 10.35 -11.85
CA ASP A 101 -31.19 10.69 -12.46
C ASP A 101 -30.31 9.43 -12.46
N VAL A 102 -29.33 9.39 -13.36
CA VAL A 102 -28.36 8.31 -13.65
C VAL A 102 -27.53 7.85 -12.42
N VAL A 103 -27.79 8.41 -11.24
CA VAL A 103 -27.10 8.13 -9.98
C VAL A 103 -27.79 6.99 -9.22
N ALA A 104 -27.04 5.93 -8.93
CA ALA A 104 -27.49 4.65 -8.34
C ALA A 104 -28.38 4.73 -7.08
N GLY A 105 -28.39 5.84 -6.34
CA GLY A 105 -29.20 6.02 -5.13
C GLY A 105 -30.70 6.24 -5.38
N SER A 106 -31.09 6.79 -6.55
CA SER A 106 -32.50 7.03 -6.91
C SER A 106 -33.25 5.71 -7.19
N HIS A 107 -32.54 4.73 -7.74
CA HIS A 107 -33.07 3.43 -8.16
C HIS A 107 -33.51 2.56 -6.97
N ALA A 108 -32.79 2.60 -5.85
CA ALA A 108 -33.16 1.83 -4.65
C ALA A 108 -34.46 2.34 -4.02
N GLY A 109 -34.68 3.66 -4.00
CA GLY A 109 -35.93 4.26 -3.52
C GLY A 109 -37.12 3.91 -4.42
N GLN A 110 -36.92 3.95 -5.73
CA GLN A 110 -37.92 3.54 -6.72
C GLN A 110 -38.30 2.06 -6.59
N GLU A 111 -37.30 1.17 -6.62
CA GLU A 111 -37.51 -0.28 -6.47
C GLU A 111 -38.22 -0.63 -5.16
N ALA A 112 -37.87 0.02 -4.05
CA ALA A 112 -38.53 -0.18 -2.76
C ALA A 112 -40.01 0.22 -2.79
N LYS A 113 -40.36 1.33 -3.45
CA LYS A 113 -41.76 1.73 -3.61
C LYS A 113 -42.52 0.72 -4.48
N LEU A 114 -41.92 0.21 -5.55
CA LEU A 114 -42.53 -0.81 -6.41
C LEU A 114 -42.72 -2.16 -5.72
N LEU A 115 -41.71 -2.64 -4.98
CA LEU A 115 -41.83 -3.85 -4.18
C LEU A 115 -42.90 -3.69 -3.09
N THR A 116 -43.03 -2.49 -2.51
CA THR A 116 -44.11 -2.22 -1.56
C THR A 116 -45.46 -2.25 -2.25
N LEU A 117 -45.57 -1.68 -3.46
CA LEU A 117 -46.80 -1.70 -4.26
C LEU A 117 -47.24 -3.12 -4.58
N TYR A 118 -46.38 -3.95 -5.17
CA TYR A 118 -46.79 -5.25 -5.71
C TYR A 118 -46.60 -6.42 -4.74
N CYS A 119 -45.66 -6.32 -3.78
CA CYS A 119 -45.25 -7.46 -2.97
C CYS A 119 -45.56 -7.32 -1.47
N SER A 120 -45.91 -6.13 -0.97
CA SER A 120 -46.11 -5.94 0.47
C SER A 120 -47.34 -6.66 1.03
N THR A 121 -47.29 -6.99 2.32
CA THR A 121 -48.44 -7.54 3.05
C THR A 121 -49.64 -6.60 3.02
N ARG A 122 -49.40 -5.27 3.06
CA ARG A 122 -50.48 -4.27 2.96
C ARG A 122 -51.20 -4.36 1.62
N SER A 123 -50.45 -4.43 0.52
CA SER A 123 -51.03 -4.58 -0.82
C SER A 123 -51.81 -5.88 -0.95
N LYS A 124 -51.25 -7.00 -0.49
CA LYS A 124 -51.94 -8.30 -0.53
C LYS A 124 -53.25 -8.28 0.28
N THR A 125 -53.23 -7.67 1.47
CA THR A 125 -54.42 -7.53 2.32
C THR A 125 -55.48 -6.64 1.67
N LEU A 126 -55.07 -5.54 1.02
CA LEU A 126 -56.00 -4.68 0.28
C LEU A 126 -56.69 -5.46 -0.86
N VAL A 127 -55.91 -6.20 -1.65
CA VAL A 127 -56.45 -7.01 -2.75
C VAL A 127 -57.37 -8.12 -2.24
N GLU A 128 -56.97 -8.81 -1.16
CA GLU A 128 -57.76 -9.83 -0.48
C GLU A 128 -59.17 -9.32 -0.13
N LYS A 129 -59.22 -8.20 0.58
CA LYS A 129 -60.47 -7.63 1.09
C LYS A 129 -61.33 -7.01 0.00
N VAL A 130 -60.73 -6.30 -0.96
CA VAL A 130 -61.47 -5.64 -2.06
C VAL A 130 -62.07 -6.66 -3.01
N LEU A 131 -61.35 -7.73 -3.32
CA LEU A 131 -61.82 -8.78 -4.24
C LEU A 131 -62.60 -9.91 -3.53
N GLY A 132 -62.58 -9.94 -2.19
CA GLY A 132 -63.21 -10.99 -1.39
C GLY A 132 -62.62 -12.38 -1.68
N CYS A 133 -61.32 -12.44 -1.96
CA CYS A 133 -60.60 -13.69 -2.24
C CYS A 133 -59.80 -14.14 -1.00
N PRO A 134 -59.58 -15.45 -0.80
CA PRO A 134 -58.74 -15.94 0.31
C PRO A 134 -57.28 -15.47 0.20
N ALA A 135 -56.62 -15.18 1.32
CA ALA A 135 -55.22 -14.73 1.36
C ALA A 135 -54.22 -15.62 0.58
N ASN A 136 -54.45 -16.93 0.54
CA ASN A 136 -53.61 -17.89 -0.21
C ASN A 136 -53.86 -17.89 -1.73
N GLU A 137 -54.92 -17.24 -2.20
CA GLU A 137 -55.24 -17.07 -3.63
C GLU A 137 -54.75 -15.73 -4.20
N VAL A 138 -54.26 -14.82 -3.34
CA VAL A 138 -53.65 -13.54 -3.73
C VAL A 138 -52.24 -13.78 -4.28
N THR A 139 -52.19 -14.17 -5.56
CA THR A 139 -50.93 -14.33 -6.30
C THR A 139 -50.38 -12.96 -6.70
N PRO A 140 -49.07 -12.84 -6.96
CA PRO A 140 -48.53 -11.57 -7.43
C PRO A 140 -49.14 -11.11 -8.75
N ALA A 141 -49.40 -12.04 -9.67
CA ALA A 141 -50.14 -11.75 -10.90
C ALA A 141 -51.51 -11.07 -10.62
N LEU A 142 -52.26 -11.56 -9.63
CA LEU A 142 -53.54 -10.96 -9.24
C LEU A 142 -53.36 -9.53 -8.70
N VAL A 143 -52.30 -9.28 -7.93
CA VAL A 143 -51.96 -7.96 -7.40
C VAL A 143 -51.57 -6.99 -8.53
N HIS A 144 -50.73 -7.44 -9.45
CA HIS A 144 -50.30 -6.74 -10.65
C HIS A 144 -51.50 -6.30 -11.51
N HIS A 145 -52.40 -7.24 -11.84
CA HIS A 145 -53.64 -6.94 -12.58
C HIS A 145 -54.64 -6.07 -11.80
N PHE A 146 -54.72 -6.22 -10.47
CA PHE A 146 -55.56 -5.37 -9.63
C PHE A 146 -55.14 -3.90 -9.75
N PHE A 147 -53.84 -3.61 -9.61
CA PHE A 147 -53.33 -2.24 -9.78
C PHE A 147 -53.43 -1.76 -11.22
N GLY A 148 -53.24 -2.65 -12.21
CA GLY A 148 -53.46 -2.35 -13.63
C GLY A 148 -54.84 -1.73 -13.91
N ARG A 149 -55.89 -2.28 -13.29
CA ARG A 149 -57.26 -1.74 -13.41
C ARG A 149 -57.48 -0.39 -12.72
N LEU A 150 -56.57 0.03 -11.85
CA LEU A 150 -56.61 1.35 -11.24
C LEU A 150 -55.93 2.43 -12.10
N ALA A 151 -55.20 2.04 -13.15
CA ALA A 151 -54.56 2.96 -14.08
C ALA A 151 -55.60 3.64 -14.99
N TRP A 152 -55.73 4.95 -14.88
CA TRP A 152 -56.54 5.76 -15.80
C TRP A 152 -55.65 6.38 -16.89
N ILE A 153 -55.58 5.72 -18.04
CA ILE A 153 -54.95 6.23 -19.27
C ILE A 153 -56.03 6.26 -20.36
N ASP A 154 -56.23 7.43 -20.99
CA ASP A 154 -57.31 7.60 -21.99
C ASP A 154 -56.91 7.12 -23.38
N GLU A 155 -56.84 5.79 -23.53
CA GLU A 155 -56.52 5.11 -24.79
C GLU A 155 -57.53 5.43 -25.90
N SER A 156 -58.74 5.89 -25.55
CA SER A 156 -59.80 6.20 -26.52
C SER A 156 -59.46 7.38 -27.45
N THR A 157 -58.50 8.21 -27.04
CA THR A 157 -57.97 9.32 -27.84
C THR A 157 -57.02 8.86 -28.95
N LEU A 158 -56.56 7.60 -28.92
CA LEU A 158 -55.61 7.04 -29.87
C LEU A 158 -56.33 6.12 -30.88
N THR A 159 -56.71 6.67 -32.03
CA THR A 159 -57.50 5.96 -33.05
C THR A 159 -56.67 5.38 -34.20
N GLY A 160 -55.40 5.77 -34.33
CA GLY A 160 -54.49 5.29 -35.37
C GLY A 160 -53.68 4.04 -34.96
N THR A 161 -53.40 3.15 -35.91
CA THR A 161 -52.55 1.97 -35.70
C THR A 161 -51.11 2.33 -35.32
N SER A 162 -50.59 3.45 -35.85
CA SER A 162 -49.28 4.01 -35.47
C SER A 162 -49.27 4.47 -34.00
N ALA A 163 -50.25 5.28 -33.59
CA ALA A 163 -50.44 5.68 -32.20
C ALA A 163 -50.57 4.49 -31.22
N GLN A 164 -51.28 3.43 -31.61
CA GLN A 164 -51.39 2.21 -30.81
C GLN A 164 -50.05 1.47 -30.70
N ALA A 165 -49.29 1.37 -31.80
CA ALA A 165 -47.94 0.79 -31.77
C ALA A 165 -46.96 1.64 -30.94
N GLN A 166 -47.07 2.98 -30.99
CA GLN A 166 -46.30 3.89 -30.14
C GLN A 166 -46.65 3.70 -28.65
N LEU A 167 -47.93 3.55 -28.32
CA LEU A 167 -48.39 3.31 -26.95
C LEU A 167 -47.88 1.95 -26.43
N GLU A 168 -48.00 0.91 -27.25
CA GLU A 168 -47.48 -0.43 -26.94
C GLU A 168 -45.96 -0.38 -26.69
N LYS A 169 -45.21 0.31 -27.57
CA LYS A 169 -43.77 0.56 -27.42
C LYS A 169 -43.43 1.40 -26.19
N TYR A 170 -44.27 2.37 -25.81
CA TYR A 170 -44.04 3.23 -24.65
C TYR A 170 -44.32 2.50 -23.32
N LEU A 171 -45.40 1.71 -23.24
CA LEU A 171 -45.79 1.01 -22.02
C LEU A 171 -45.00 -0.29 -21.82
N PHE A 172 -44.79 -1.06 -22.87
CA PHE A 172 -44.23 -2.42 -22.77
C PHE A 172 -42.89 -2.59 -23.48
N GLY A 173 -42.36 -1.52 -24.07
CA GLY A 173 -41.01 -1.51 -24.62
C GLY A 173 -39.94 -1.34 -23.54
N ILE A 174 -38.70 -1.39 -24.02
CA ILE A 174 -37.48 -1.37 -23.20
C ILE A 174 -37.13 0.04 -22.71
N ASN A 175 -37.67 1.07 -23.36
CA ASN A 175 -37.31 2.46 -23.07
C ASN A 175 -37.97 2.97 -21.76
N PRO A 176 -37.21 3.54 -20.82
CA PRO A 176 -37.74 3.96 -19.53
C PRO A 176 -38.67 5.17 -19.62
N PHE A 177 -39.92 5.06 -19.19
CA PHE A 177 -40.92 6.15 -19.28
C PHE A 177 -40.61 7.38 -18.41
N TRP A 178 -39.63 7.29 -17.51
CA TRP A 178 -39.12 8.38 -16.67
C TRP A 178 -37.89 9.08 -17.27
N ASP A 179 -37.41 8.67 -18.44
CA ASP A 179 -36.35 9.37 -19.14
C ASP A 179 -36.82 10.79 -19.55
N LYS A 180 -36.02 11.80 -19.21
CA LYS A 180 -36.28 13.20 -19.54
C LYS A 180 -36.21 13.45 -21.06
N GLU A 181 -35.50 12.59 -21.79
CA GLU A 181 -35.40 12.64 -23.26
C GLU A 181 -36.64 12.05 -23.96
N ILE A 182 -37.43 11.22 -23.26
CA ILE A 182 -38.68 10.66 -23.79
C ILE A 182 -39.82 11.63 -23.53
N GLN A 183 -40.11 12.45 -24.54
CA GLN A 183 -41.21 13.41 -24.50
C GLN A 183 -42.41 12.91 -25.31
N LEU A 184 -43.52 12.64 -24.62
CA LEU A 184 -44.80 12.35 -25.27
C LEU A 184 -45.22 13.53 -26.15
N GLY A 185 -45.50 13.26 -27.43
CA GLY A 185 -45.79 14.30 -28.42
C GLY A 185 -44.59 14.80 -29.22
N ALA A 186 -43.40 14.21 -29.06
CA ALA A 186 -42.22 14.51 -29.86
C ALA A 186 -41.47 13.22 -30.32
N GLY A 187 -40.67 13.35 -31.38
CA GLY A 187 -39.85 12.25 -31.92
C GLY A 187 -40.63 10.97 -32.22
N ASP A 188 -40.10 9.83 -31.76
CA ASP A 188 -40.68 8.48 -31.86
C ASP A 188 -42.06 8.32 -31.21
N TYR A 189 -42.47 9.26 -30.34
CA TYR A 189 -43.74 9.25 -29.60
C TYR A 189 -44.62 10.46 -29.94
N SER A 190 -44.46 11.01 -31.15
CA SER A 190 -45.16 12.21 -31.62
C SER A 190 -46.70 12.08 -31.62
N GLU A 191 -47.25 10.88 -31.79
CA GLU A 191 -48.70 10.65 -31.80
C GLU A 191 -49.28 10.43 -30.40
N LEU A 192 -48.43 10.26 -29.37
CA LEU A 192 -48.87 10.17 -27.97
C LEU A 192 -49.03 11.53 -27.29
N GLY A 193 -48.90 12.62 -28.05
CA GLY A 193 -49.10 13.98 -27.57
C GLY A 193 -50.53 14.17 -27.06
N GLY A 194 -50.68 14.30 -25.74
CA GLY A 194 -51.99 14.44 -25.09
C GLY A 194 -52.37 13.29 -24.14
N LEU A 195 -51.69 12.15 -24.21
CA LEU A 195 -52.03 10.92 -23.48
C LEU A 195 -52.17 11.12 -21.95
N LEU A 196 -51.25 11.88 -21.37
CA LEU A 196 -51.21 12.17 -19.93
C LEU A 196 -51.72 13.57 -19.56
N THR A 197 -52.20 14.34 -20.54
CA THR A 197 -52.76 15.68 -20.30
C THR A 197 -53.88 15.69 -19.26
N PRO A 198 -54.84 14.74 -19.25
CA PRO A 198 -55.90 14.74 -18.24
C PRO A 198 -55.45 14.21 -16.87
N VAL A 199 -54.23 13.67 -16.77
CA VAL A 199 -53.67 13.08 -15.53
C VAL A 199 -52.90 14.14 -14.72
N PRO A 200 -53.21 14.33 -13.43
CA PRO A 200 -52.46 15.22 -12.53
C PRO A 200 -50.96 14.87 -12.51
N THR A 201 -50.10 15.89 -12.51
CA THR A 201 -48.64 15.72 -12.64
C THR A 201 -48.04 14.82 -11.57
N ASP A 202 -48.56 14.85 -10.34
CA ASP A 202 -48.14 14.00 -9.22
C ASP A 202 -48.47 12.50 -9.40
N LEU A 203 -49.45 12.17 -10.26
CA LEU A 203 -49.93 10.80 -10.46
C LEU A 203 -49.47 10.16 -11.77
N ARG A 204 -48.90 10.93 -12.70
CA ARG A 204 -48.54 10.46 -14.06
C ARG A 204 -47.67 9.20 -14.03
N SER A 205 -46.59 9.20 -13.25
CA SER A 205 -45.69 8.05 -13.14
C SER A 205 -46.37 6.81 -12.55
N TRP A 206 -47.25 6.98 -11.57
CA TRP A 206 -48.02 5.87 -10.99
C TRP A 206 -49.06 5.31 -11.96
N MET A 207 -49.73 6.15 -12.75
CA MET A 207 -50.69 5.68 -13.75
C MET A 207 -50.01 4.81 -14.80
N ILE A 208 -48.84 5.25 -15.28
CA ILE A 208 -48.03 4.45 -16.21
C ILE A 208 -47.60 3.16 -15.51
N GLN A 209 -47.04 3.23 -14.30
CA GLN A 209 -46.54 2.04 -13.62
C GLN A 209 -47.63 1.00 -13.35
N PHE A 210 -48.79 1.43 -12.85
CA PHE A 210 -49.95 0.56 -12.66
C PHE A 210 -50.30 -0.13 -13.97
N LYS A 211 -50.35 0.62 -15.07
CA LYS A 211 -50.68 0.07 -16.40
C LYS A 211 -49.65 -0.96 -16.86
N ARG A 212 -48.36 -0.74 -16.60
CA ARG A 212 -47.29 -1.71 -16.93
C ARG A 212 -47.47 -3.03 -16.17
N GLY A 213 -47.92 -2.96 -14.92
CA GLY A 213 -48.30 -4.12 -14.10
C GLY A 213 -49.44 -4.97 -14.68
N GLU A 214 -50.12 -4.57 -15.76
CA GLU A 214 -51.05 -5.47 -16.46
C GLU A 214 -50.33 -6.63 -17.18
N ARG A 215 -49.04 -6.48 -17.52
CA ARG A 215 -48.29 -7.47 -18.31
C ARG A 215 -46.88 -7.74 -17.80
N LEU A 216 -46.30 -6.79 -17.09
CA LEU A 216 -44.89 -6.83 -16.71
C LEU A 216 -44.73 -6.97 -15.19
N TYR A 217 -43.91 -7.93 -14.79
CA TYR A 217 -43.40 -8.05 -13.43
C TYR A 217 -42.22 -7.10 -13.23
N ILE A 218 -42.09 -6.59 -12.02
CA ILE A 218 -40.89 -5.82 -11.64
C ILE A 218 -39.69 -6.76 -11.58
N ALA A 219 -38.55 -6.32 -12.14
CA ALA A 219 -37.37 -7.16 -12.28
C ALA A 219 -36.89 -7.75 -10.95
N ALA A 220 -36.96 -7.00 -9.84
CA ALA A 220 -36.55 -7.46 -8.51
C ALA A 220 -37.41 -8.63 -7.98
N GLU A 221 -38.73 -8.58 -8.20
CA GLU A 221 -39.65 -9.64 -7.79
C GLU A 221 -39.44 -10.90 -8.64
N TRP A 222 -39.38 -10.72 -9.95
CA TRP A 222 -39.18 -11.82 -10.88
C TRP A 222 -37.82 -12.51 -10.68
N LEU A 223 -36.77 -11.72 -10.45
CA LEU A 223 -35.43 -12.24 -10.20
C LEU A 223 -35.37 -13.08 -8.92
N ALA A 224 -36.23 -12.81 -7.93
CA ALA A 224 -36.29 -13.63 -6.71
C ALA A 224 -36.82 -15.05 -7.00
N THR A 225 -37.75 -15.20 -7.94
CA THR A 225 -38.46 -16.47 -8.21
C THR A 225 -37.86 -17.30 -9.34
N VAL A 226 -37.22 -16.67 -10.32
CA VAL A 226 -36.59 -17.38 -11.46
C VAL A 226 -35.46 -18.31 -11.00
N SER A 227 -35.33 -19.44 -11.71
CA SER A 227 -34.29 -20.43 -11.46
C SER A 227 -32.92 -19.90 -11.90
N ALA A 228 -31.85 -20.33 -11.21
CA ALA A 228 -30.50 -19.91 -11.58
C ALA A 228 -30.04 -20.51 -12.92
N ALA A 229 -30.61 -21.65 -13.34
CA ALA A 229 -30.34 -22.27 -14.63
C ALA A 229 -30.91 -21.43 -15.78
N ASP A 230 -32.16 -20.98 -15.68
CA ASP A 230 -32.78 -20.13 -16.71
C ASP A 230 -32.07 -18.77 -16.83
N LEU A 231 -31.65 -18.20 -15.69
CA LEU A 231 -30.84 -16.98 -15.67
C LEU A 231 -29.50 -17.17 -16.37
N TYR A 232 -28.83 -18.30 -16.14
CA TYR A 232 -27.57 -18.61 -16.81
C TYR A 232 -27.78 -18.81 -18.31
N ASP A 233 -28.87 -19.45 -18.74
CA ASP A 233 -29.17 -19.65 -20.15
C ASP A 233 -29.36 -18.32 -20.91
N GLY A 234 -30.03 -17.34 -20.31
CA GLY A 234 -30.12 -15.98 -20.85
C GLY A 234 -28.75 -15.30 -20.93
N PHE A 235 -27.96 -15.41 -19.87
CA PHE A 235 -26.59 -14.88 -19.80
C PHE A 235 -25.66 -15.49 -20.87
N ALA A 236 -25.66 -16.81 -21.03
CA ALA A 236 -24.81 -17.50 -22.00
C ALA A 236 -25.20 -17.19 -23.45
N GLN A 237 -26.49 -16.98 -23.71
CA GLN A 237 -26.99 -16.51 -25.00
C GLN A 237 -26.58 -15.07 -25.30
N GLY A 238 -26.67 -14.17 -24.31
CA GLY A 238 -26.20 -12.79 -24.45
C GLY A 238 -24.69 -12.67 -24.69
N GLU A 239 -23.89 -13.58 -24.13
CA GLU A 239 -22.45 -13.68 -24.43
C GLU A 239 -22.13 -14.43 -25.74
N GLY A 240 -23.13 -14.97 -26.44
CA GLY A 240 -22.95 -15.69 -27.71
C GLY A 240 -22.17 -17.00 -27.58
N LYS A 241 -22.18 -17.64 -26.41
CA LYS A 241 -21.32 -18.80 -26.06
C LYS A 241 -22.09 -19.93 -25.37
N LYS A 242 -23.27 -20.29 -25.89
CA LYS A 242 -24.16 -21.29 -25.27
C LYS A 242 -23.52 -22.69 -25.12
N ASP A 243 -22.64 -23.09 -26.04
CA ASP A 243 -22.03 -24.43 -26.06
C ASP A 243 -20.72 -24.54 -25.26
N ALA A 244 -20.25 -23.44 -24.65
CA ALA A 244 -19.02 -23.44 -23.86
C ALA A 244 -19.27 -23.80 -22.40
N ALA A 245 -18.24 -24.29 -21.71
CA ALA A 245 -18.32 -24.67 -20.30
C ALA A 245 -18.80 -23.47 -19.43
N PRO A 246 -19.81 -23.64 -18.55
CA PRO A 246 -20.42 -22.53 -17.84
C PRO A 246 -19.46 -21.63 -17.06
N LEU A 247 -18.51 -22.24 -16.37
CA LEU A 247 -17.48 -21.54 -15.61
C LEU A 247 -16.58 -20.67 -16.49
N LEU A 248 -16.26 -21.14 -17.70
CA LEU A 248 -15.43 -20.40 -18.65
C LEU A 248 -16.17 -19.19 -19.23
N VAL A 249 -17.44 -19.35 -19.61
CA VAL A 249 -18.28 -18.25 -20.11
C VAL A 249 -18.41 -17.17 -19.06
N PHE A 250 -18.79 -17.58 -17.85
CA PHE A 250 -18.96 -16.67 -16.72
C PHE A 250 -17.67 -15.92 -16.40
N THR A 251 -16.55 -16.62 -16.15
CA THR A 251 -15.27 -15.97 -15.80
C THR A 251 -14.75 -15.04 -16.88
N THR A 252 -14.93 -15.36 -18.16
CA THR A 252 -14.53 -14.49 -19.27
C THR A 252 -15.33 -13.19 -19.30
N ALA A 253 -16.64 -13.26 -19.08
CA ALA A 253 -17.49 -12.08 -19.00
C ALA A 253 -17.20 -11.28 -17.72
N PHE A 254 -17.00 -11.96 -16.59
CA PHE A 254 -16.68 -11.34 -15.31
C PHE A 254 -15.34 -10.60 -15.34
N ASP A 255 -14.33 -11.13 -16.03
CA ASP A 255 -13.05 -10.44 -16.22
C ASP A 255 -13.19 -9.17 -17.06
N ARG A 256 -14.09 -9.16 -18.06
CA ARG A 256 -14.40 -7.96 -18.87
C ARG A 256 -15.14 -6.92 -18.04
N LEU A 257 -16.16 -7.34 -17.30
CA LEU A 257 -17.00 -6.48 -16.48
C LEU A 257 -16.23 -5.85 -15.31
N LEU A 258 -15.28 -6.58 -14.75
CA LEU A 258 -14.52 -6.19 -13.55
C LEU A 258 -13.03 -5.93 -13.81
N ALA A 259 -12.66 -5.67 -15.08
CA ALA A 259 -11.29 -5.36 -15.49
C ALA A 259 -10.63 -4.19 -14.71
N PRO A 260 -11.34 -3.15 -14.25
CA PRO A 260 -10.71 -2.03 -13.53
C PRO A 260 -10.37 -2.34 -12.06
N LEU A 261 -10.70 -3.53 -11.54
CA LEU A 261 -10.38 -3.85 -10.16
C LEU A 261 -8.86 -4.02 -10.02
N PRO A 262 -8.18 -3.25 -9.14
CA PRO A 262 -6.77 -3.48 -8.84
C PRO A 262 -6.59 -4.90 -8.32
N HIS A 263 -5.36 -5.42 -8.43
CA HIS A 263 -4.99 -6.75 -7.94
C HIS A 263 -4.96 -6.79 -6.40
N GLU A 264 -6.14 -6.64 -5.79
CA GLU A 264 -6.34 -6.62 -4.36
C GLU A 264 -7.00 -7.89 -3.86
N TYR A 265 -6.63 -8.29 -2.66
CA TYR A 265 -7.16 -9.44 -1.94
C TYR A 265 -7.68 -9.08 -0.55
N GLN A 266 -7.53 -7.82 -0.13
CA GLN A 266 -8.02 -7.33 1.15
C GLN A 266 -9.52 -7.03 1.04
N ASP A 267 -10.29 -7.55 1.99
CA ASP A 267 -11.76 -7.45 2.00
C ASP A 267 -12.24 -5.98 1.91
N ASN A 268 -11.59 -5.08 2.65
CA ASN A 268 -11.90 -3.65 2.74
C ASN A 268 -11.60 -2.86 1.46
N LEU A 269 -10.81 -3.39 0.54
CA LEU A 269 -10.53 -2.76 -0.75
C LEU A 269 -11.31 -3.42 -1.88
N LEU A 270 -11.33 -4.76 -1.90
CA LEU A 270 -11.89 -5.54 -2.98
C LEU A 270 -13.43 -5.47 -3.01
N VAL A 271 -14.10 -5.62 -1.86
CA VAL A 271 -15.57 -5.59 -1.80
C VAL A 271 -16.13 -4.22 -2.20
N PRO A 272 -15.65 -3.08 -1.65
CA PRO A 272 -16.14 -1.76 -2.09
C PRO A 272 -15.86 -1.48 -3.57
N ALA A 273 -14.70 -1.90 -4.08
CA ALA A 273 -14.37 -1.72 -5.50
C ALA A 273 -15.31 -2.55 -6.39
N LEU A 274 -15.63 -3.80 -6.01
CA LEU A 274 -16.60 -4.65 -6.69
C LEU A 274 -17.99 -4.01 -6.67
N THR A 275 -18.47 -3.58 -5.50
CA THR A 275 -19.76 -2.91 -5.32
C THR A 275 -19.87 -1.67 -6.21
N LYS A 276 -18.80 -0.88 -6.29
CA LYS A 276 -18.72 0.29 -7.18
C LYS A 276 -18.85 -0.11 -8.66
N GLN A 277 -18.19 -1.18 -9.11
CA GLN A 277 -18.29 -1.64 -10.50
C GLN A 277 -19.68 -2.17 -10.85
N ILE A 278 -20.31 -2.96 -9.97
CA ILE A 278 -21.68 -3.48 -10.17
C ILE A 278 -22.71 -2.34 -10.14
N SER A 279 -22.46 -1.27 -9.39
CA SER A 279 -23.31 -0.07 -9.38
C SER A 279 -23.26 0.74 -10.69
N SER A 280 -22.30 0.47 -11.58
CA SER A 280 -22.13 1.22 -12.83
C SER A 280 -23.31 1.01 -13.81
N VAL A 281 -23.55 2.02 -14.65
CA VAL A 281 -24.54 1.95 -15.74
C VAL A 281 -24.19 0.85 -16.75
N ALA A 282 -22.90 0.64 -17.02
CA ALA A 282 -22.46 -0.42 -17.93
C ALA A 282 -22.82 -1.82 -17.43
N SER A 283 -22.73 -2.07 -16.11
CA SER A 283 -23.18 -3.33 -15.52
C SER A 283 -24.69 -3.52 -15.65
N TRP A 284 -25.47 -2.44 -15.48
CA TRP A 284 -26.91 -2.47 -15.70
C TRP A 284 -27.29 -2.85 -17.14
N LEU A 285 -26.74 -2.12 -18.13
CA LEU A 285 -26.99 -2.40 -19.56
C LEU A 285 -26.63 -3.83 -19.95
N SER A 286 -25.62 -4.41 -19.31
CA SER A 286 -25.25 -5.82 -19.54
C SER A 286 -26.33 -6.78 -19.01
N ILE A 287 -26.86 -6.54 -17.81
CA ILE A 287 -27.96 -7.35 -17.24
C ILE A 287 -29.19 -7.28 -18.14
N GLU A 288 -29.55 -6.08 -18.61
CA GLU A 288 -30.67 -5.87 -19.51
C GLU A 288 -30.54 -6.70 -20.80
N ILE A 289 -29.35 -6.69 -21.42
CA ILE A 289 -29.05 -7.52 -22.59
C ILE A 289 -29.25 -9.01 -22.25
N TYR A 290 -28.75 -9.48 -21.10
CA TYR A 290 -28.88 -10.89 -20.71
C TYR A 290 -30.33 -11.30 -20.47
N LEU A 291 -31.11 -10.46 -19.78
CA LEU A 291 -32.52 -10.71 -19.53
C LEU A 291 -33.34 -10.67 -20.82
N SER A 292 -33.01 -9.79 -21.78
CA SER A 292 -33.70 -9.72 -23.08
C SER A 292 -33.59 -10.99 -23.94
N LYS A 293 -32.60 -11.85 -23.66
CA LYS A 293 -32.38 -13.12 -24.37
C LYS A 293 -33.08 -14.31 -23.72
N MET A 294 -33.78 -14.11 -22.61
CA MET A 294 -34.54 -15.15 -21.95
C MET A 294 -35.90 -15.39 -22.62
N ALA A 295 -36.41 -16.61 -22.54
CA ALA A 295 -37.72 -16.96 -23.10
C ALA A 295 -38.86 -16.11 -22.48
N ASP A 296 -38.75 -15.78 -21.19
CA ASP A 296 -39.75 -15.03 -20.43
C ASP A 296 -39.51 -13.51 -20.42
N ALA A 297 -38.57 -13.00 -21.23
CA ALA A 297 -38.19 -11.58 -21.25
C ALA A 297 -39.37 -10.62 -21.48
N SER A 298 -40.39 -11.07 -22.23
CA SER A 298 -41.60 -10.31 -22.52
C SER A 298 -42.51 -10.07 -21.31
N THR A 299 -42.23 -10.73 -20.18
CA THR A 299 -43.00 -10.60 -18.93
C THR A 299 -42.31 -9.72 -17.89
N ILE A 300 -41.12 -9.17 -18.18
CA ILE A 300 -40.29 -8.42 -17.22
C ILE A 300 -40.25 -6.96 -17.64
N ASP A 301 -40.40 -6.05 -16.68
CA ASP A 301 -40.14 -4.63 -16.89
C ASP A 301 -38.63 -4.36 -16.95
N LEU A 302 -38.06 -4.48 -18.15
CA LEU A 302 -36.64 -4.18 -18.43
C LEU A 302 -36.33 -2.68 -18.44
N GLY A 303 -37.37 -1.84 -18.51
CA GLY A 303 -37.20 -0.40 -18.43
C GLY A 303 -36.71 0.01 -17.05
N GLU A 304 -37.28 -0.57 -15.99
CA GLU A 304 -37.11 -0.16 -14.58
C GLU A 304 -35.67 -0.24 -14.07
N PRO A 305 -35.14 0.83 -13.43
CA PRO A 305 -33.80 0.78 -12.92
C PRO A 305 -33.72 -0.15 -11.71
N VAL A 306 -32.86 -1.15 -11.84
CA VAL A 306 -32.66 -2.16 -10.81
C VAL A 306 -31.66 -1.67 -9.76
N SER A 307 -31.99 -1.86 -8.48
CA SER A 307 -31.13 -1.47 -7.37
C SER A 307 -29.82 -2.28 -7.34
N LEU A 308 -28.81 -1.75 -6.64
CA LEU A 308 -27.56 -2.49 -6.44
C LEU A 308 -27.78 -3.86 -5.79
N ALA A 309 -28.74 -3.98 -4.86
CA ALA A 309 -29.06 -5.25 -4.19
C ALA A 309 -29.57 -6.29 -5.19
N THR A 310 -30.47 -5.89 -6.09
CA THR A 310 -31.03 -6.78 -7.11
C THR A 310 -30.00 -7.13 -8.19
N ARG A 311 -29.15 -6.17 -8.60
CA ARG A 311 -28.00 -6.46 -9.50
C ARG A 311 -27.04 -7.47 -8.87
N MET A 312 -26.74 -7.31 -7.58
CA MET A 312 -25.92 -8.28 -6.85
C MET A 312 -26.60 -9.65 -6.77
N LEU A 313 -27.91 -9.71 -6.52
CA LEU A 313 -28.67 -10.96 -6.51
C LEU A 313 -28.58 -11.71 -7.85
N PHE A 314 -28.66 -11.00 -8.97
CA PHE A 314 -28.53 -11.58 -10.32
C PHE A 314 -27.18 -12.29 -10.47
N TYR A 315 -26.08 -11.57 -10.24
CA TYR A 315 -24.75 -12.14 -10.35
C TYR A 315 -24.52 -13.25 -9.32
N HIS A 316 -25.05 -13.11 -8.10
CA HIS A 316 -24.90 -14.10 -7.04
C HIS A 316 -25.57 -15.44 -7.42
N LYS A 317 -26.81 -15.42 -7.91
CA LYS A 317 -27.53 -16.63 -8.36
C LYS A 317 -26.78 -17.35 -9.48
N ILE A 318 -26.33 -16.60 -10.50
CA ILE A 318 -25.57 -17.16 -11.61
C ILE A 318 -24.25 -17.76 -11.11
N THR A 319 -23.55 -17.07 -10.22
CA THR A 319 -22.27 -17.52 -9.67
C THR A 319 -22.40 -18.81 -8.88
N GLN A 320 -23.42 -18.90 -8.01
CA GLN A 320 -23.70 -20.12 -7.25
C GLN A 320 -23.98 -21.32 -8.17
N TYR A 321 -24.79 -21.11 -9.20
CA TYR A 321 -25.10 -22.16 -10.19
C TYR A 321 -23.86 -22.59 -10.98
N VAL A 322 -23.05 -21.63 -11.44
CA VAL A 322 -21.88 -21.91 -12.27
C VAL A 322 -20.78 -22.64 -11.49
N ILE A 323 -20.61 -22.32 -10.21
CA ILE A 323 -19.58 -22.93 -9.34
C ILE A 323 -20.03 -24.25 -8.73
N ASN A 324 -21.31 -24.36 -8.42
CA ASN A 324 -21.89 -25.51 -7.73
C ASN A 324 -23.20 -25.94 -8.43
N PRO A 325 -23.12 -26.45 -9.67
CA PRO A 325 -24.30 -26.76 -10.48
C PRO A 325 -25.17 -27.85 -9.83
N ASP A 326 -24.55 -28.78 -9.10
CA ASP A 326 -25.25 -29.85 -8.38
C ASP A 326 -25.88 -29.38 -7.07
N ASN A 327 -25.71 -28.10 -6.71
CA ASN A 327 -26.16 -27.49 -5.46
C ASN A 327 -25.73 -28.30 -4.20
N GLY A 328 -24.50 -28.81 -4.20
CA GLY A 328 -23.93 -29.55 -3.08
C GLY A 328 -23.71 -28.68 -1.84
N THR A 329 -23.58 -29.31 -0.67
CA THR A 329 -23.43 -28.61 0.62
C THR A 329 -22.03 -28.00 0.84
N TRP A 330 -21.05 -28.32 -0.01
CA TRP A 330 -19.67 -27.88 0.15
C TRP A 330 -19.54 -26.35 0.08
N LEU A 331 -20.21 -25.69 -0.87
CA LEU A 331 -20.09 -24.24 -1.08
C LEU A 331 -20.65 -23.46 0.11
N ALA A 332 -21.80 -23.89 0.64
CA ALA A 332 -22.38 -23.28 1.83
C ALA A 332 -21.47 -23.44 3.05
N THR A 333 -20.86 -24.62 3.21
CA THR A 333 -19.91 -24.90 4.30
C THR A 333 -18.67 -24.03 4.19
N ASP A 334 -18.11 -23.85 2.99
CA ASP A 334 -16.91 -23.04 2.79
C ASP A 334 -17.18 -21.54 2.90
N ILE A 335 -18.37 -21.08 2.51
CA ILE A 335 -18.83 -19.70 2.79
C ILE A 335 -18.91 -19.48 4.30
N GLU A 336 -19.53 -20.39 5.06
CA GLU A 336 -19.62 -20.28 6.53
C GLU A 336 -18.23 -20.30 7.18
N ARG A 337 -17.31 -21.16 6.70
CA ARG A 337 -15.92 -21.17 7.18
C ARG A 337 -15.23 -19.84 6.90
N ALA A 338 -15.32 -19.33 5.67
CA ALA A 338 -14.68 -18.08 5.27
C ALA A 338 -15.18 -16.88 6.08
N GLN A 339 -16.47 -16.83 6.42
CA GLN A 339 -17.02 -15.81 7.33
C GLN A 339 -16.41 -15.87 8.73
N ASN A 340 -16.04 -17.06 9.18
CA ASN A 340 -15.43 -17.29 10.47
C ASN A 340 -13.89 -17.11 10.49
N ALA A 341 -13.29 -16.70 9.36
CA ALA A 341 -11.86 -16.43 9.28
C ALA A 341 -11.46 -15.30 10.24
N PRO A 342 -10.25 -15.34 10.85
CA PRO A 342 -9.71 -14.24 11.65
C PRO A 342 -9.64 -12.90 10.89
N GLY A 343 -9.46 -12.96 9.56
CA GLY A 343 -9.51 -11.86 8.60
C GLY A 343 -9.50 -12.42 7.18
N MET A 344 -9.29 -11.59 6.16
CA MET A 344 -9.13 -12.05 4.76
C MET A 344 -10.17 -13.11 4.33
N GLN A 345 -11.46 -12.81 4.56
CA GLN A 345 -12.57 -13.73 4.31
C GLN A 345 -12.67 -14.06 2.82
N THR A 346 -12.50 -13.05 1.96
CA THR A 346 -12.50 -13.23 0.51
C THR A 346 -11.37 -14.13 0.04
N LEU A 347 -10.16 -13.93 0.58
CA LEU A 347 -9.01 -14.77 0.27
C LEU A 347 -9.25 -16.22 0.72
N SER A 348 -9.83 -16.41 1.91
CA SER A 348 -10.16 -17.73 2.45
C SER A 348 -11.09 -18.49 1.52
N LEU A 349 -12.18 -17.86 1.07
CA LEU A 349 -13.11 -18.50 0.13
C LEU A 349 -12.45 -18.71 -1.24
N ALA A 350 -11.64 -17.77 -1.74
CA ALA A 350 -10.94 -17.90 -3.02
C ALA A 350 -9.97 -19.09 -3.03
N ILE A 351 -9.27 -19.36 -1.92
CA ILE A 351 -8.39 -20.54 -1.79
C ILE A 351 -9.21 -21.83 -1.89
N SER A 352 -10.35 -21.92 -1.20
CA SER A 352 -11.26 -23.07 -1.29
C SER A 352 -11.83 -23.26 -2.70
N LEU A 353 -12.27 -22.18 -3.35
CA LEU A 353 -12.79 -22.22 -4.71
C LEU A 353 -11.77 -22.78 -5.70
N ARG A 354 -10.48 -22.45 -5.56
CA ARG A 354 -9.42 -22.99 -6.43
C ARG A 354 -9.03 -24.41 -6.11
N ARG A 355 -9.27 -24.88 -4.89
CA ARG A 355 -9.07 -26.28 -4.51
C ARG A 355 -10.09 -27.18 -5.23
N GLU A 356 -11.35 -26.73 -5.28
CA GLU A 356 -12.42 -27.43 -6.00
C GLU A 356 -12.32 -27.22 -7.52
N HIS A 357 -12.00 -26.00 -7.96
CA HIS A 357 -11.90 -25.62 -9.37
C HIS A 357 -10.48 -25.18 -9.74
N SER A 358 -9.59 -26.15 -9.98
CA SER A 358 -8.17 -25.91 -10.26
C SER A 358 -7.89 -25.07 -11.53
N THR A 359 -8.87 -24.97 -12.44
CA THR A 359 -8.80 -24.17 -13.67
C THR A 359 -9.01 -22.68 -13.42
N LEU A 360 -9.53 -22.27 -12.25
CA LEU A 360 -9.73 -20.87 -11.91
C LEU A 360 -8.40 -20.15 -11.69
N LYS A 361 -8.24 -19.03 -12.40
CA LYS A 361 -7.14 -18.10 -12.14
C LYS A 361 -7.29 -17.47 -10.75
N PRO A 362 -6.20 -17.12 -10.06
CA PRO A 362 -6.23 -16.42 -8.77
C PRO A 362 -7.19 -15.23 -8.70
N GLU A 363 -7.15 -14.35 -9.71
CA GLU A 363 -7.98 -13.15 -9.78
C GLU A 363 -9.47 -13.47 -9.96
N GLN A 364 -9.77 -14.49 -10.75
CA GLN A 364 -11.14 -14.93 -10.97
C GLN A 364 -11.72 -15.47 -9.66
N ALA A 365 -10.96 -16.30 -8.95
CA ALA A 365 -11.38 -16.83 -7.66
C ALA A 365 -11.61 -15.73 -6.61
N LEU A 366 -10.75 -14.70 -6.55
CA LEU A 366 -10.93 -13.56 -5.65
C LEU A 366 -12.18 -12.75 -5.98
N LYS A 367 -12.42 -12.43 -7.26
CA LYS A 367 -13.62 -11.69 -7.69
C LYS A 367 -14.90 -12.44 -7.36
N ILE A 368 -14.90 -13.75 -7.59
CA ILE A 368 -16.06 -14.60 -7.30
C ILE A 368 -16.28 -14.70 -5.79
N ALA A 369 -15.23 -14.96 -5.01
CA ALA A 369 -15.32 -14.99 -3.56
C ALA A 369 -15.85 -13.66 -2.99
N ALA A 370 -15.39 -12.53 -3.52
CA ALA A 370 -15.85 -11.21 -3.13
C ALA A 370 -17.35 -11.04 -3.41
N LEU A 371 -17.84 -11.48 -4.58
CA LEU A 371 -19.27 -11.41 -4.92
C LEU A 371 -20.12 -12.29 -3.99
N LEU A 372 -19.65 -13.49 -3.66
CA LEU A 372 -20.37 -14.41 -2.78
C LEU A 372 -20.45 -13.90 -1.33
N LEU A 373 -19.44 -13.14 -0.87
CA LEU A 373 -19.34 -12.62 0.51
C LEU A 373 -19.73 -11.14 0.66
N ALA A 374 -19.86 -10.38 -0.44
CA ALA A 374 -20.12 -8.94 -0.41
C ALA A 374 -21.29 -8.49 0.49
N PRO A 375 -22.46 -9.16 0.51
CA PRO A 375 -23.57 -8.77 1.39
C PRO A 375 -23.23 -8.82 2.88
N MET A 376 -22.25 -9.66 3.26
CA MET A 376 -21.93 -9.99 4.65
C MET A 376 -20.73 -9.20 5.16
N ILE A 377 -19.71 -8.99 4.33
CA ILE A 377 -18.51 -8.20 4.70
C ILE A 377 -18.88 -6.74 4.97
N ILE A 378 -19.83 -6.16 4.22
CA ILE A 378 -20.30 -4.79 4.42
C ILE A 378 -20.89 -4.57 5.82
N GLN A 379 -21.36 -5.63 6.48
CA GLN A 379 -21.95 -5.55 7.83
C GLN A 379 -20.93 -5.75 8.96
N ALA A 380 -19.73 -6.25 8.67
CA ALA A 380 -18.80 -6.74 9.69
C ALA A 380 -17.88 -5.66 10.31
N GLY A 381 -17.83 -4.43 9.78
CA GLY A 381 -16.93 -3.38 10.30
C GLY A 381 -15.45 -3.66 10.02
N GLU A 382 -14.58 -2.67 10.29
CA GLU A 382 -13.16 -2.67 9.91
C GLU A 382 -12.39 -3.90 10.43
N SER A 383 -11.73 -4.60 9.51
CA SER A 383 -10.75 -5.65 9.83
C SER A 383 -9.60 -5.04 10.63
N GLN A 384 -9.33 -5.57 11.82
CA GLN A 384 -8.18 -5.18 12.62
C GLN A 384 -6.88 -5.46 11.85
N GLU A 385 -6.03 -4.45 11.67
CA GLU A 385 -4.66 -4.67 11.21
C GLU A 385 -3.96 -5.61 12.20
N VAL A 386 -3.46 -6.74 11.69
CA VAL A 386 -2.71 -7.68 12.52
C VAL A 386 -1.34 -7.06 12.79
N GLU A 387 -1.14 -6.61 14.03
CA GLU A 387 0.17 -6.21 14.53
C GLU A 387 1.20 -7.32 14.28
N ASN A 388 2.41 -6.91 13.91
CA ASN A 388 3.51 -7.83 13.67
C ASN A 388 3.81 -8.69 14.90
N ALA A 389 4.16 -9.96 14.68
CA ALA A 389 4.46 -10.89 15.77
C ALA A 389 5.78 -10.62 16.49
N PRO A 390 5.88 -10.93 17.80
CA PRO A 390 7.14 -10.92 18.52
C PRO A 390 8.09 -11.97 17.94
N ASN A 391 9.38 -11.77 18.19
CA ASN A 391 10.38 -12.80 17.99
C ASN A 391 9.98 -14.07 18.81
N PRO A 392 9.83 -15.26 18.20
CA PRO A 392 9.35 -16.48 18.87
C PRO A 392 10.32 -17.11 19.89
N LEU A 393 11.36 -16.40 20.33
CA LEU A 393 12.46 -16.98 21.11
C LEU A 393 12.06 -17.61 22.47
N PRO A 394 10.91 -17.29 23.11
CA PRO A 394 10.43 -18.10 24.22
C PRO A 394 8.98 -18.56 24.04
N LEU A 395 8.60 -19.11 22.88
CA LEU A 395 7.25 -19.66 22.68
C LEU A 395 7.19 -21.20 22.66
N ILE A 396 8.09 -21.90 23.37
CA ILE A 396 8.23 -23.37 23.54
C ILE A 396 9.43 -23.94 22.78
N ASP A 397 10.27 -24.69 23.51
CA ASP A 397 11.33 -25.58 23.01
C ASP A 397 11.20 -26.91 23.80
N PRO A 398 11.08 -28.08 23.17
CA PRO A 398 11.15 -28.34 21.73
C PRO A 398 9.80 -28.23 21.00
N LEU A 399 9.84 -27.64 19.79
CA LEU A 399 8.73 -27.66 18.86
C LEU A 399 8.63 -29.02 18.16
N PRO A 400 7.41 -29.50 17.86
CA PRO A 400 7.24 -30.73 17.11
C PRO A 400 7.69 -30.55 15.65
N LYS A 401 8.28 -31.61 15.07
CA LYS A 401 8.66 -31.62 13.65
C LYS A 401 7.42 -31.49 12.75
N LEU A 402 7.59 -30.79 11.62
CA LEU A 402 6.54 -30.53 10.62
C LEU A 402 5.97 -31.79 9.94
N ASN A 403 6.59 -32.96 10.12
CA ASN A 403 6.08 -34.24 9.64
C ASN A 403 4.73 -34.63 10.27
N VAL A 404 4.30 -33.95 11.33
CA VAL A 404 2.95 -34.06 11.91
C VAL A 404 1.90 -33.32 11.06
N LEU A 405 2.30 -32.33 10.25
CA LEU A 405 1.41 -31.46 9.46
C LEU A 405 1.29 -31.85 7.98
N LEU A 406 2.15 -32.73 7.47
CA LEU A 406 2.17 -33.14 6.06
C LEU A 406 1.82 -34.64 5.94
N ALA A 407 0.67 -34.96 5.35
CA ALA A 407 0.41 -36.31 4.87
C ALA A 407 1.32 -36.59 3.66
N ALA A 408 2.02 -37.72 3.68
CA ALA A 408 3.00 -38.07 2.65
C ALA A 408 2.35 -38.20 1.27
N SER A 409 2.56 -37.23 0.36
CA SER A 409 2.35 -37.45 -1.08
C SER A 409 2.92 -36.37 -2.01
N SER A 410 3.60 -36.87 -3.05
CA SER A 410 3.79 -36.33 -4.41
C SER A 410 4.94 -35.34 -4.72
N SER A 411 5.13 -35.05 -6.02
CA SER A 411 6.39 -34.92 -6.78
C SER A 411 6.97 -33.50 -6.96
N THR A 412 6.71 -32.57 -6.04
CA THR A 412 7.26 -31.20 -6.07
C THR A 412 8.18 -30.95 -4.87
N ALA A 413 8.99 -29.88 -4.90
CA ALA A 413 9.82 -29.52 -3.76
C ALA A 413 8.93 -29.40 -2.49
N PRO A 414 9.30 -30.05 -1.36
CA PRO A 414 8.43 -30.14 -0.18
C PRO A 414 7.97 -28.78 0.40
N ALA A 415 8.76 -27.72 0.22
CA ALA A 415 8.41 -26.37 0.67
C ALA A 415 7.29 -25.74 -0.19
N ASP A 416 7.34 -25.87 -1.51
CA ASP A 416 6.29 -25.34 -2.40
C ASP A 416 4.94 -26.00 -2.12
N GLN A 417 4.94 -27.30 -1.85
CA GLN A 417 3.73 -28.03 -1.47
C GLN A 417 3.08 -27.44 -0.21
N LEU A 418 3.89 -27.18 0.82
CA LEU A 418 3.40 -26.63 2.06
C LEU A 418 2.76 -25.25 1.86
N PHE A 419 3.44 -24.34 1.16
CA PHE A 419 2.88 -23.01 0.94
C PHE A 419 1.65 -23.06 0.02
N ASN A 420 1.57 -24.02 -0.90
CA ASN A 420 0.38 -24.27 -1.71
C ASN A 420 -0.81 -24.74 -0.87
N LEU A 421 -0.59 -25.60 0.13
CA LEU A 421 -1.66 -26.09 1.02
C LEU A 421 -2.33 -24.96 1.79
N ILE A 422 -1.57 -23.97 2.26
CA ILE A 422 -2.10 -22.78 2.93
C ILE A 422 -2.58 -21.69 1.96
N GLY A 423 -2.48 -21.93 0.64
CA GLY A 423 -3.08 -21.08 -0.38
C GLY A 423 -2.20 -19.95 -0.90
N ILE A 424 -0.87 -20.00 -0.78
CA ILE A 424 0.03 -18.95 -1.32
C ILE A 424 -0.22 -18.67 -2.81
N ASP A 425 -0.72 -19.65 -3.56
CA ASP A 425 -0.89 -19.56 -5.01
C ASP A 425 -1.89 -18.49 -5.45
N THR A 426 -2.89 -18.19 -4.63
CA THR A 426 -3.83 -17.09 -4.89
C THR A 426 -3.15 -15.72 -4.81
N LEU A 427 -2.01 -15.62 -4.12
CA LEU A 427 -1.23 -14.40 -3.91
C LEU A 427 -0.04 -14.28 -4.87
N CYS A 428 0.09 -15.19 -5.84
CA CYS A 428 1.18 -15.20 -6.80
C CYS A 428 0.76 -14.70 -8.19
N GLN A 429 1.74 -14.16 -8.90
CA GLN A 429 1.71 -13.97 -10.35
C GLN A 429 2.50 -15.08 -11.01
N HIS A 430 1.95 -15.60 -12.12
CA HIS A 430 2.57 -16.65 -12.91
C HIS A 430 3.09 -16.07 -14.21
N ASN A 431 4.37 -16.28 -14.49
CA ASN A 431 5.00 -15.96 -15.77
C ASN A 431 5.67 -17.24 -16.32
N GLY A 432 4.93 -18.00 -17.12
CA GLY A 432 5.32 -19.35 -17.53
C GLY A 432 5.41 -20.29 -16.32
N THR A 433 6.58 -20.90 -16.11
CA THR A 433 6.86 -21.76 -14.96
C THR A 433 7.33 -20.99 -13.72
N GLN A 434 7.60 -19.68 -13.85
CA GLN A 434 8.01 -18.85 -12.73
C GLN A 434 6.82 -18.30 -11.98
N ARG A 435 6.96 -18.31 -10.65
CA ARG A 435 5.92 -17.91 -9.70
C ARG A 435 6.48 -16.87 -8.75
N GLN A 436 5.97 -15.65 -8.83
CA GLN A 436 6.42 -14.52 -8.01
C GLN A 436 5.29 -14.02 -7.10
N LEU A 437 5.65 -13.46 -5.96
CA LEU A 437 4.67 -12.86 -5.03
C LEU A 437 4.12 -11.55 -5.61
N ARG A 438 2.82 -11.31 -5.47
CA ARG A 438 2.18 -10.05 -5.90
C ARG A 438 2.50 -8.87 -4.99
N LYS A 439 2.72 -9.14 -3.69
CA LYS A 439 3.16 -8.16 -2.69
C LYS A 439 4.43 -8.67 -2.01
N SER A 440 4.93 -7.94 -1.01
CA SER A 440 6.08 -8.39 -0.23
C SER A 440 5.79 -9.73 0.45
N ALA A 441 6.84 -10.48 0.78
CA ALA A 441 6.72 -11.73 1.54
C ALA A 441 6.08 -11.50 2.93
N ARG A 442 6.30 -10.33 3.53
CA ARG A 442 5.61 -9.92 4.78
C ARG A 442 4.12 -9.81 4.59
N ASP A 443 3.66 -9.02 3.62
CA ASP A 443 2.23 -8.78 3.41
C ASP A 443 1.53 -10.07 2.99
N THR A 444 2.21 -10.88 2.16
CA THR A 444 1.74 -12.21 1.77
C THR A 444 1.58 -13.11 2.99
N TRP A 445 2.60 -13.17 3.86
CA TRP A 445 2.51 -13.95 5.09
C TRP A 445 1.35 -13.47 5.96
N GLN A 446 1.27 -12.16 6.24
CA GLN A 446 0.20 -11.58 7.06
C GLN A 446 -1.20 -11.87 6.50
N ALA A 447 -1.38 -11.83 5.18
CA ALA A 447 -2.64 -12.19 4.54
C ALA A 447 -2.97 -13.67 4.73
N LEU A 448 -1.99 -14.57 4.51
CA LEU A 448 -2.17 -16.01 4.72
C LEU A 448 -2.52 -16.33 6.18
N MET A 449 -1.91 -15.67 7.16
CA MET A 449 -2.15 -15.96 8.59
C MET A 449 -3.59 -15.71 9.03
N GLN A 450 -4.31 -14.88 8.28
CA GLN A 450 -5.67 -14.50 8.57
C GLN A 450 -6.69 -15.45 7.92
N THR A 451 -6.26 -16.40 7.08
CA THR A 451 -7.17 -17.30 6.37
C THR A 451 -7.64 -18.49 7.20
N THR A 452 -8.76 -19.09 6.79
CA THR A 452 -9.24 -20.35 7.35
C THR A 452 -8.25 -21.49 7.11
N GLN A 453 -7.64 -21.56 5.93
CA GLN A 453 -6.71 -22.63 5.58
C GLN A 453 -5.48 -22.61 6.47
N PHE A 454 -4.99 -21.44 6.85
CA PHE A 454 -3.90 -21.33 7.80
C PHE A 454 -4.31 -21.74 9.22
N THR A 455 -5.51 -21.34 9.65
CA THR A 455 -6.06 -21.75 10.95
C THR A 455 -6.18 -23.28 11.04
N GLU A 456 -6.77 -23.91 10.03
CA GLU A 456 -6.89 -25.38 9.92
C GLU A 456 -5.53 -26.07 9.88
N PHE A 457 -4.58 -25.51 9.13
CA PHE A 457 -3.21 -26.01 9.05
C PHE A 457 -2.48 -25.97 10.41
N SER A 458 -2.73 -24.92 11.20
CA SER A 458 -2.08 -24.71 12.50
C SER A 458 -2.70 -25.51 13.65
N ALA A 459 -3.98 -25.88 13.57
CA ALA A 459 -4.70 -26.54 14.67
C ALA A 459 -4.04 -27.83 15.18
N PRO A 460 -3.53 -28.75 14.32
CA PRO A 460 -2.83 -29.95 14.79
C PRO A 460 -1.53 -29.63 15.54
N LEU A 461 -0.81 -28.58 15.12
CA LEU A 461 0.39 -28.10 15.81
C LEU A 461 0.03 -27.61 17.22
N LEU A 462 -0.96 -26.73 17.33
CA LEU A 462 -1.44 -26.17 18.59
C LEU A 462 -1.93 -27.25 19.56
N LYS A 463 -2.68 -28.23 19.05
CA LYS A 463 -3.15 -29.38 19.83
C LYS A 463 -2.00 -30.22 20.38
N ARG A 464 -0.95 -30.44 19.58
CA ARG A 464 0.21 -31.24 19.96
C ARG A 464 1.04 -30.59 21.08
N ILE A 465 1.16 -29.27 21.06
CA ILE A 465 1.86 -28.51 22.10
C ILE A 465 0.96 -28.16 23.31
N GLY A 466 -0.31 -28.55 23.28
CA GLY A 466 -1.27 -28.26 24.36
C GLY A 466 -1.63 -26.77 24.49
N TRP A 467 -1.58 -26.01 23.39
CA TRP A 467 -1.84 -24.57 23.39
C TRP A 467 -3.30 -24.26 23.03
N TYR A 468 -3.83 -23.17 23.60
CA TYR A 468 -5.21 -22.73 23.39
C TYR A 468 -5.46 -22.42 21.91
N GLY A 469 -6.47 -23.06 21.31
CA GLY A 469 -6.76 -23.03 19.87
C GLY A 469 -6.42 -24.32 19.12
N GLY A 470 -5.94 -25.35 19.85
CA GLY A 470 -5.78 -26.70 19.33
C GLY A 470 -7.07 -27.55 19.36
N GLU A 471 -8.06 -27.18 20.18
CA GLU A 471 -9.35 -27.87 20.28
C GLU A 471 -10.46 -27.15 19.48
N ALA A 472 -11.53 -27.89 19.17
CA ALA A 472 -12.66 -27.35 18.41
C ALA A 472 -13.31 -26.16 19.16
N LYS A 473 -13.52 -25.05 18.43
CA LYS A 473 -14.09 -23.77 18.92
C LYS A 473 -13.16 -22.90 19.77
N GLU A 474 -11.92 -23.30 20.01
CA GLU A 474 -10.92 -22.40 20.58
C GLU A 474 -10.25 -21.57 19.47
N ARG A 475 -9.91 -20.31 19.76
CA ARG A 475 -9.21 -19.42 18.82
C ARG A 475 -7.92 -18.90 19.45
N THR A 476 -6.79 -19.16 18.80
CA THR A 476 -5.49 -18.54 19.17
C THR A 476 -5.36 -17.18 18.51
N SER A 477 -4.61 -16.27 19.16
CA SER A 477 -4.17 -15.04 18.51
C SER A 477 -3.38 -15.36 17.22
N PRO A 478 -3.73 -14.75 16.06
CA PRO A 478 -2.96 -14.89 14.81
C PRO A 478 -1.48 -14.57 15.00
N ARG A 479 -1.15 -13.69 15.96
CA ARG A 479 0.21 -13.29 16.34
C ARG A 479 1.05 -14.45 16.89
N VAL A 480 0.45 -15.30 17.71
CA VAL A 480 1.14 -16.47 18.27
C VAL A 480 1.24 -17.58 17.21
N THR A 481 0.16 -17.83 16.48
CA THR A 481 0.13 -18.86 15.44
C THR A 481 1.15 -18.57 14.33
N GLN A 482 1.29 -17.32 13.88
CA GLN A 482 2.26 -16.95 12.86
C GLN A 482 3.72 -17.09 13.32
N ALA A 483 3.97 -16.93 14.63
CA ALA A 483 5.31 -17.05 15.20
C ALA A 483 5.71 -18.53 15.31
N LEU A 484 4.81 -19.35 15.86
CA LEU A 484 4.98 -20.79 16.00
C LEU A 484 5.12 -21.50 14.65
N VAL A 485 4.18 -21.29 13.73
CA VAL A 485 4.21 -21.96 12.43
C VAL A 485 5.42 -21.52 11.61
N GLY A 486 5.75 -20.23 11.62
CA GLY A 486 6.95 -19.71 10.95
C GLY A 486 8.22 -20.40 11.45
N LYS A 487 8.38 -20.52 12.78
CA LYS A 487 9.53 -21.21 13.39
C LYS A 487 9.59 -22.69 13.02
N VAL A 488 8.47 -23.40 13.04
CA VAL A 488 8.40 -24.82 12.62
C VAL A 488 8.78 -24.99 11.14
N ILE A 489 8.35 -24.07 10.26
CA ILE A 489 8.73 -24.08 8.83
C ILE A 489 10.26 -23.89 8.68
N ILE A 490 10.84 -22.90 9.37
CA ILE A 490 12.29 -22.62 9.32
C ILE A 490 13.08 -23.82 9.86
N GLU A 491 12.71 -24.36 11.02
CA GLU A 491 13.39 -25.51 11.62
C GLU A 491 13.33 -26.75 10.70
N HIS A 492 12.22 -26.95 9.99
CA HIS A 492 12.07 -28.09 9.11
C HIS A 492 12.87 -27.98 7.81
N PHE A 493 12.79 -26.84 7.11
CA PHE A 493 13.42 -26.67 5.80
C PHE A 493 14.85 -26.12 5.86
N LEU A 494 15.18 -25.38 6.92
CA LEU A 494 16.45 -24.63 7.06
C LEU A 494 17.28 -25.10 8.27
N GLY A 495 16.73 -26.02 9.08
CA GLY A 495 17.42 -26.68 10.19
C GLY A 495 18.53 -27.63 9.75
N ALA A 496 19.17 -28.30 10.73
CA ALA A 496 20.17 -29.33 10.46
C ALA A 496 19.53 -30.58 9.83
N THR A 497 20.12 -31.12 8.77
CA THR A 497 19.59 -32.28 8.02
C THR A 497 20.58 -33.45 7.99
N VAL A 498 20.14 -34.59 7.46
CA VAL A 498 21.01 -35.77 7.26
C VAL A 498 22.00 -35.46 6.13
N GLY A 499 23.11 -34.79 6.46
CA GLY A 499 24.12 -34.33 5.51
C GLY A 499 24.70 -32.95 5.87
N THR A 500 23.95 -32.12 6.61
CA THR A 500 24.43 -30.84 7.16
C THR A 500 24.22 -30.83 8.67
N THR A 501 25.31 -30.85 9.43
CA THR A 501 25.25 -30.89 10.91
C THR A 501 24.80 -29.56 11.52
N ARG A 502 24.77 -28.46 10.74
CA ARG A 502 24.38 -27.11 11.17
C ARG A 502 23.21 -26.56 10.36
N SER A 503 22.35 -25.77 11.01
CA SER A 503 21.29 -24.98 10.39
C SER A 503 21.83 -23.68 9.75
N ILE A 504 21.08 -23.08 8.83
CA ILE A 504 21.44 -21.75 8.27
C ILE A 504 21.54 -20.71 9.40
N MET A 505 20.62 -20.77 10.36
CA MET A 505 20.64 -19.91 11.55
C MET A 505 21.94 -20.05 12.34
N GLN A 506 22.44 -21.27 12.54
CA GLN A 506 23.70 -21.51 13.23
C GLN A 506 24.90 -21.03 12.41
N GLU A 507 24.87 -21.12 11.09
CA GLU A 507 25.92 -20.60 10.21
C GLU A 507 25.96 -19.06 10.21
N PHE A 508 24.79 -18.40 10.29
CA PHE A 508 24.69 -16.95 10.41
C PHE A 508 25.25 -16.40 11.72
N ARG A 509 25.11 -17.15 12.81
CA ARG A 509 25.59 -16.78 14.15
C ARG A 509 27.12 -16.86 14.29
N ASP A 510 27.81 -17.47 13.34
CA ASP A 510 29.27 -17.52 13.30
C ASP A 510 29.89 -16.17 12.91
N ASN A 511 31.22 -16.07 13.06
CA ASN A 511 32.00 -14.86 12.73
C ASN A 511 31.90 -14.42 11.27
N GLN A 512 31.56 -15.33 10.35
CA GLN A 512 31.70 -15.06 8.91
C GLN A 512 30.72 -13.97 8.41
N ALA A 513 29.64 -13.68 9.15
CA ALA A 513 28.71 -12.64 8.77
C ALA A 513 29.38 -11.25 8.66
N THR A 514 30.43 -10.98 9.44
CA THR A 514 31.07 -9.66 9.48
C THR A 514 31.97 -9.35 8.30
N GLU A 515 32.20 -10.33 7.43
CA GLU A 515 33.02 -10.20 6.23
C GLU A 515 32.19 -9.89 4.98
N TYR A 516 30.88 -9.71 5.14
CA TYR A 516 29.95 -9.39 4.06
C TYR A 516 29.27 -8.03 4.30
N THR A 517 28.94 -7.34 3.22
CA THR A 517 28.03 -6.19 3.29
C THR A 517 26.60 -6.63 3.58
N HIS A 518 25.73 -5.73 4.03
CA HIS A 518 24.32 -6.03 4.24
C HIS A 518 23.65 -6.63 2.99
N ALA A 519 23.92 -6.09 1.80
CA ALA A 519 23.41 -6.61 0.53
C ALA A 519 23.94 -8.02 0.22
N GLN A 520 25.26 -8.24 0.37
CA GLN A 520 25.87 -9.56 0.17
C GLN A 520 25.33 -10.61 1.15
N MET A 521 25.08 -10.21 2.40
CA MET A 521 24.52 -11.09 3.41
C MET A 521 23.09 -11.52 3.05
N PHE A 522 22.26 -10.60 2.54
CA PHE A 522 20.92 -10.89 2.04
C PHE A 522 20.95 -11.94 0.93
N ASP A 523 21.81 -11.76 -0.08
CA ASP A 523 21.96 -12.70 -1.19
C ASP A 523 22.51 -14.05 -0.75
N ARG A 524 23.46 -14.04 0.19
CA ARG A 524 24.06 -15.27 0.74
C ARG A 524 23.03 -16.13 1.47
N LEU A 525 22.11 -15.53 2.23
CA LEU A 525 21.03 -16.27 2.89
C LEU A 525 20.09 -16.89 1.85
N LYS A 526 19.70 -16.15 0.81
CA LYS A 526 18.91 -16.69 -0.30
C LYS A 526 19.61 -17.85 -1.03
N ALA A 527 20.91 -17.73 -1.29
CA ALA A 527 21.70 -18.79 -1.89
C ALA A 527 21.76 -20.04 -1.00
N SER A 528 21.91 -19.85 0.31
CA SER A 528 21.93 -20.94 1.30
C SER A 528 20.59 -21.67 1.38
N ILE A 529 19.47 -20.93 1.32
CA ILE A 529 18.12 -21.51 1.28
C ILE A 529 17.92 -22.33 -0.01
N THR A 530 18.34 -21.79 -1.15
CA THR A 530 18.26 -22.46 -2.46
C THR A 530 19.07 -23.75 -2.48
N LEU A 531 20.28 -23.73 -1.91
CA LEU A 531 21.14 -24.92 -1.83
C LEU A 531 20.49 -26.04 -1.00
N ARG A 532 19.78 -25.70 0.09
CA ARG A 532 19.07 -26.67 0.93
C ARG A 532 17.74 -27.14 0.34
N ASN A 533 17.14 -26.34 -0.53
CA ASN A 533 15.85 -26.62 -1.15
C ASN A 533 15.96 -26.53 -2.69
N PRO A 534 16.63 -27.48 -3.35
CA PRO A 534 16.80 -27.45 -4.80
C PRO A 534 15.46 -27.43 -5.53
N GLY A 535 15.31 -26.53 -6.50
CA GLY A 535 14.09 -26.40 -7.30
C GLY A 535 12.93 -25.65 -6.63
N VAL A 536 13.17 -24.99 -5.50
CA VAL A 536 12.17 -24.12 -4.85
C VAL A 536 11.77 -22.96 -5.76
N SER A 537 10.47 -22.65 -5.83
CA SER A 537 10.00 -21.47 -6.59
C SER A 537 10.50 -20.16 -5.97
N THR A 538 10.58 -19.09 -6.77
CA THR A 538 11.03 -17.76 -6.28
C THR A 538 10.11 -17.21 -5.20
N ALA A 539 8.79 -17.37 -5.34
CA ALA A 539 7.83 -17.00 -4.30
C ALA A 539 8.08 -17.72 -2.96
N THR A 540 8.31 -19.03 -3.00
CA THR A 540 8.60 -19.81 -1.78
C THR A 540 9.97 -19.48 -1.20
N LEU A 541 10.97 -19.22 -2.04
CA LEU A 541 12.28 -18.72 -1.60
C LEU A 541 12.14 -17.40 -0.85
N ASP A 542 11.37 -16.45 -1.38
CA ASP A 542 11.14 -15.16 -0.73
C ASP A 542 10.40 -15.32 0.61
N MET A 543 9.44 -16.25 0.71
CA MET A 543 8.77 -16.57 1.97
C MET A 543 9.70 -17.20 3.00
N LEU A 544 10.49 -18.21 2.62
CA LEU A 544 11.46 -18.84 3.51
C LEU A 544 12.52 -17.84 3.97
N HIS A 545 12.99 -16.98 3.07
CA HIS A 545 13.93 -15.92 3.38
C HIS A 545 13.34 -14.90 4.35
N TYR A 546 12.11 -14.46 4.10
CA TYR A 546 11.38 -13.58 5.02
C TYR A 546 11.22 -14.17 6.41
N LEU A 547 10.75 -15.41 6.50
CA LEU A 547 10.55 -16.09 7.78
C LEU A 547 11.87 -16.23 8.54
N LEU A 548 12.95 -16.66 7.85
CA LEU A 548 14.28 -16.78 8.44
C LEU A 548 14.79 -15.44 8.98
N CYS A 549 14.84 -14.41 8.13
CA CYS A 549 15.39 -13.11 8.50
C CYS A 549 14.56 -12.42 9.58
N ARG A 550 13.23 -12.59 9.58
CA ARG A 550 12.37 -12.11 10.69
C ARG A 550 12.82 -12.66 12.05
N GLU A 551 13.35 -13.89 12.09
CA GLU A 551 13.77 -14.54 13.34
C GLU A 551 15.21 -14.19 13.74
N ILE A 552 16.13 -14.06 12.77
CA ILE A 552 17.57 -14.01 13.05
C ILE A 552 18.26 -12.70 12.64
N ALA A 553 17.67 -11.95 11.71
CA ALA A 553 18.30 -10.78 11.10
C ALA A 553 17.25 -9.80 10.52
N PRO A 554 16.34 -9.25 11.35
CA PRO A 554 15.33 -8.29 10.88
C PRO A 554 15.95 -7.06 10.19
N GLU A 555 17.20 -6.74 10.53
CA GLU A 555 17.98 -5.67 9.94
C GLU A 555 18.27 -5.77 8.45
N LEU A 556 18.10 -6.95 7.86
CA LEU A 556 18.26 -7.15 6.42
C LEU A 556 17.04 -6.63 5.63
N PHE A 557 15.99 -6.17 6.30
CA PHE A 557 14.80 -5.56 5.68
C PHE A 557 14.72 -4.04 5.80
N ILE A 558 15.79 -3.39 6.26
CA ILE A 558 15.89 -1.93 6.29
C ILE A 558 16.06 -1.39 4.87
N LEU A 559 15.34 -0.32 4.56
CA LEU A 559 15.43 0.37 3.28
C LEU A 559 16.59 1.37 3.27
N ASN A 560 17.19 1.55 2.08
CA ASN A 560 18.26 2.52 1.82
C ASN A 560 19.53 2.30 2.68
N VAL A 561 19.86 1.05 3.02
CA VAL A 561 21.15 0.73 3.63
C VAL A 561 22.27 0.94 2.60
N PRO A 562 23.36 1.65 2.94
CA PRO A 562 24.48 1.81 2.01
C PRO A 562 25.08 0.45 1.61
N ASP A 563 25.29 0.23 0.30
CA ASP A 563 25.79 -1.05 -0.24
C ASP A 563 27.16 -1.47 0.33
N SER A 564 27.95 -0.49 0.76
CA SER A 564 29.27 -0.69 1.35
C SER A 564 29.26 -1.00 2.85
N LEU A 565 28.10 -0.94 3.51
CA LEU A 565 28.01 -1.14 4.95
C LEU A 565 28.28 -2.61 5.30
N CYS A 566 29.45 -2.87 5.88
CA CYS A 566 29.84 -4.20 6.35
C CYS A 566 29.06 -4.57 7.61
N TYR A 567 28.44 -5.75 7.59
CA TYR A 567 27.51 -6.21 8.61
C TYR A 567 28.21 -6.39 9.98
N GLY A 568 27.86 -5.58 10.98
CA GLY A 568 28.40 -5.65 12.34
C GLY A 568 29.89 -5.31 12.49
N ARG A 569 30.56 -4.79 11.46
CA ARG A 569 32.01 -4.50 11.47
C ARG A 569 32.36 -3.02 11.65
N SER A 570 31.49 -2.10 11.22
CA SER A 570 31.68 -0.66 11.39
C SER A 570 30.83 -0.08 12.51
N LEU A 571 31.25 1.08 13.07
CA LEU A 571 30.43 1.78 14.08
C LEU A 571 29.04 2.18 13.54
N GLN A 572 28.92 2.50 12.25
CA GLN A 572 27.62 2.77 11.61
C GLN A 572 26.74 1.52 11.57
N SER A 573 27.32 0.34 11.26
CA SER A 573 26.56 -0.91 11.28
C SER A 573 26.16 -1.30 12.70
N VAL A 574 27.01 -1.05 13.70
CA VAL A 574 26.66 -1.23 15.11
C VAL A 574 25.48 -0.34 15.51
N ALA A 575 25.49 0.93 15.12
CA ALA A 575 24.39 1.86 15.40
C ALA A 575 23.08 1.39 14.74
N LEU A 576 23.14 0.90 13.51
CA LEU A 576 22.02 0.28 12.80
C LEU A 576 21.48 -0.95 13.56
N LEU A 577 22.34 -1.93 13.86
CA LEU A 577 21.96 -3.15 14.58
C LEU A 577 21.36 -2.84 15.96
N HIS A 578 21.90 -1.86 16.68
CA HIS A 578 21.38 -1.45 17.99
C HIS A 578 20.02 -0.77 17.87
N GLY A 579 19.85 0.16 16.92
CA GLY A 579 18.57 0.80 16.65
C GLY A 579 17.48 -0.20 16.29
N ILE A 580 17.80 -1.24 15.52
CA ILE A 580 16.85 -2.28 15.10
C ILE A 580 16.48 -3.17 16.27
N ALA A 581 17.47 -3.60 17.07
CA ALA A 581 17.22 -4.38 18.27
C ALA A 581 16.33 -3.61 19.26
N LEU A 582 16.53 -2.30 19.41
CA LEU A 582 15.65 -1.41 20.20
C LEU A 582 14.23 -1.36 19.64
N LEU A 583 14.09 -1.09 18.34
CA LEU A 583 12.80 -0.98 17.66
C LEU A 583 11.99 -2.28 17.77
N GLU A 584 12.65 -3.42 17.54
CA GLU A 584 12.05 -4.75 17.66
C GLU A 584 11.70 -5.14 19.10
N ALA A 585 12.47 -4.67 20.09
CA ALA A 585 12.16 -4.90 21.49
C ALA A 585 10.96 -4.06 21.98
N MET A 586 10.78 -2.85 21.44
CA MET A 586 9.65 -1.98 21.74
C MET A 586 8.38 -2.40 21.00
N THR A 587 8.50 -2.59 19.69
CA THR A 587 7.40 -2.94 18.79
C THR A 587 7.88 -3.99 17.80
N PRO A 588 7.72 -5.28 18.10
CA PRO A 588 8.21 -6.33 17.22
C PRO A 588 7.66 -6.24 15.80
N GLY A 589 8.51 -6.49 14.82
CA GLY A 589 8.32 -6.37 13.37
C GLY A 589 8.21 -4.94 12.84
N ALA A 590 8.36 -3.91 13.67
CA ALA A 590 8.36 -2.52 13.21
C ALA A 590 9.61 -2.15 12.40
N SER A 591 10.69 -2.94 12.45
CA SER A 591 11.87 -2.71 11.61
C SER A 591 11.62 -2.90 10.12
N HIS A 592 10.65 -3.73 9.74
CA HIS A 592 10.44 -4.07 8.35
C HIS A 592 9.89 -2.88 7.56
N GLY A 593 10.69 -2.37 6.60
CA GLY A 593 10.36 -1.17 5.83
C GLY A 593 10.77 0.14 6.49
N ALA A 594 11.41 0.10 7.66
CA ALA A 594 12.04 1.28 8.25
C ALA A 594 13.25 1.73 7.39
N LYS A 595 13.58 3.02 7.43
CA LYS A 595 14.70 3.59 6.66
C LYS A 595 15.97 3.62 7.50
N PHE A 596 17.11 3.47 6.83
CA PHE A 596 18.43 3.51 7.46
C PHE A 596 18.65 4.74 8.36
N ASP A 597 18.39 5.94 7.86
CA ASP A 597 18.64 7.20 8.58
C ASP A 597 17.80 7.35 9.86
N ASP A 598 16.56 6.87 9.82
CA ASP A 598 15.64 6.92 10.97
C ASP A 598 16.12 6.00 12.10
N VAL A 599 16.69 4.84 11.72
CA VAL A 599 17.03 3.79 12.68
C VAL A 599 18.44 3.94 13.24
N VAL A 600 19.41 4.39 12.45
CA VAL A 600 20.81 4.54 12.89
C VAL A 600 20.97 5.59 13.99
N THR A 601 20.08 6.58 14.06
CA THR A 601 20.09 7.64 15.08
C THR A 601 19.30 7.29 16.33
N LEU A 602 18.45 6.26 16.28
CA LEU A 602 17.52 5.89 17.36
C LEU A 602 18.25 5.55 18.66
N SER A 603 19.34 4.78 18.58
CA SER A 603 20.14 4.38 19.75
C SER A 603 20.76 5.61 20.44
N ALA A 604 21.24 6.60 19.68
CA ALA A 604 21.79 7.83 20.22
C ALA A 604 20.71 8.71 20.86
N GLN A 605 19.54 8.83 20.23
CA GLN A 605 18.40 9.60 20.75
C GLN A 605 17.88 9.04 22.08
N LEU A 606 17.84 7.71 22.22
CA LEU A 606 17.32 7.05 23.43
C LEU A 606 18.37 6.86 24.53
N ALA A 607 19.66 7.09 24.26
CA ALA A 607 20.73 6.90 25.24
C ALA A 607 20.57 7.79 26.49
N SER A 608 19.98 8.98 26.36
CA SER A 608 19.74 9.93 27.47
C SER A 608 18.31 9.88 28.04
N SER A 609 17.50 8.89 27.64
CA SER A 609 16.13 8.73 28.12
C SER A 609 16.08 8.61 29.65
N GLN A 610 15.11 9.26 30.28
CA GLN A 610 14.90 9.17 31.73
C GLN A 610 13.97 8.02 32.13
N ASP A 611 13.39 7.30 31.16
CA ASP A 611 12.51 6.15 31.41
C ASP A 611 13.37 4.91 31.76
N PRO A 612 13.22 4.33 32.97
CA PRO A 612 13.98 3.15 33.39
C PRO A 612 13.75 1.92 32.50
N SER A 613 12.56 1.78 31.92
CA SER A 613 12.22 0.66 31.03
C SER A 613 12.96 0.75 29.69
N ILE A 614 13.03 1.96 29.13
CA ILE A 614 13.78 2.25 27.89
C ILE A 614 15.28 2.09 28.14
N GLN A 615 15.79 2.59 29.27
CA GLN A 615 17.21 2.43 29.62
C GLN A 615 17.61 0.96 29.77
N LYS A 616 16.76 0.14 30.40
CA LYS A 616 16.98 -1.30 30.49
C LYS A 616 17.04 -1.95 29.10
N LEU A 617 16.06 -1.68 28.24
CA LEU A 617 16.03 -2.18 26.87
C LEU A 617 17.25 -1.74 26.06
N TRP A 618 17.68 -0.49 26.23
CA TRP A 618 18.86 0.06 25.56
C TRP A 618 20.13 -0.72 25.90
N VAL A 619 20.33 -1.02 27.19
CA VAL A 619 21.50 -1.81 27.64
C VAL A 619 21.41 -3.25 27.15
N GLU A 620 20.24 -3.90 27.25
CA GLU A 620 20.06 -5.29 26.83
C GLU A 620 20.28 -5.48 25.32
N THR A 621 19.81 -4.53 24.51
CA THR A 621 19.91 -4.59 23.04
C THR A 621 21.30 -4.24 22.50
N GLN A 622 22.16 -3.59 23.29
CA GLN A 622 23.54 -3.25 22.88
C GLN A 622 24.46 -4.48 22.81
N VAL A 623 24.12 -5.56 23.53
CA VAL A 623 25.01 -6.73 23.69
C VAL A 623 25.32 -7.41 22.35
N TYR A 624 24.30 -7.66 21.52
CA TYR A 624 24.50 -8.34 20.23
C TYR A 624 25.38 -7.53 19.26
N PRO A 625 25.11 -6.24 19.00
CA PRO A 625 25.99 -5.39 18.18
C PRO A 625 27.42 -5.31 18.73
N ALA A 626 27.59 -5.19 20.05
CA ALA A 626 28.92 -5.10 20.67
C ALA A 626 29.74 -6.39 20.46
N LEU A 627 29.11 -7.56 20.63
CA LEU A 627 29.75 -8.85 20.39
C LEU A 627 30.17 -9.00 18.92
N ARG A 628 29.30 -8.65 17.96
CA ARG A 628 29.63 -8.69 16.52
C ARG A 628 30.86 -7.83 16.21
N TYR A 629 30.85 -6.59 16.70
CA TYR A 629 31.93 -5.64 16.46
C TYR A 629 33.26 -6.09 17.09
N ALA A 630 33.24 -6.48 18.36
CA ALA A 630 34.43 -6.97 19.04
C ALA A 630 34.99 -8.24 18.38
N GLN A 631 34.14 -9.15 17.91
CA GLN A 631 34.56 -10.36 17.22
C GLN A 631 35.17 -10.05 15.83
N ALA A 632 34.59 -9.10 15.09
CA ALA A 632 35.11 -8.66 13.79
C ALA A 632 36.52 -8.06 13.89
N HIS A 633 36.82 -7.38 15.00
CA HIS A 633 38.12 -6.77 15.29
C HIS A 633 39.07 -7.67 16.09
N ASN A 634 38.70 -8.94 16.31
CA ASN A 634 39.46 -9.91 17.13
C ASN A 634 39.75 -9.42 18.56
N ALA A 635 38.93 -8.54 19.12
CA ALA A 635 39.03 -8.06 20.50
C ALA A 635 38.56 -9.12 21.52
N ILE A 636 37.79 -10.11 21.05
CA ILE A 636 37.36 -11.28 21.82
C ILE A 636 37.67 -12.56 21.04
N THR A 637 37.79 -13.69 21.75
CA THR A 637 37.94 -15.01 21.14
C THR A 637 36.73 -15.33 20.24
N PRO A 638 36.93 -15.96 19.07
CA PRO A 638 35.83 -16.32 18.17
C PRO A 638 34.74 -17.14 18.87
N ILE A 639 33.48 -16.75 18.65
CA ILE A 639 32.30 -17.39 19.21
C ILE A 639 31.57 -18.14 18.10
N ASN A 640 31.26 -19.42 18.34
CA ASN A 640 30.51 -20.28 17.40
C ASN A 640 28.98 -20.06 17.47
N ASP A 641 28.48 -19.50 18.57
CA ASP A 641 27.11 -19.01 18.69
C ASP A 641 27.11 -17.75 19.57
N ILE A 642 26.95 -16.60 18.93
CA ILE A 642 26.98 -15.29 19.58
C ILE A 642 25.97 -15.14 20.73
N HIS A 643 24.86 -15.87 20.73
CA HIS A 643 23.88 -15.85 21.82
C HIS A 643 24.30 -16.68 23.04
N ARG A 644 25.34 -17.50 22.89
CA ARG A 644 25.95 -18.30 23.98
C ARG A 644 27.23 -17.67 24.51
N ALA A 645 27.46 -16.37 24.24
CA ALA A 645 28.60 -15.63 24.76
C ALA A 645 28.63 -15.68 26.31
N THR A 646 29.83 -15.85 26.86
CA THR A 646 30.05 -15.80 28.31
C THR A 646 29.94 -14.36 28.84
N THR A 647 29.67 -14.20 30.13
CA THR A 647 29.61 -12.88 30.78
C THR A 647 30.92 -12.09 30.61
N GLU A 648 32.07 -12.77 30.63
CA GLU A 648 33.38 -12.16 30.38
C GLU A 648 33.47 -11.62 28.96
N GLN A 649 33.10 -12.41 27.94
CA GLN A 649 33.08 -11.99 26.55
C GLN A 649 32.13 -10.79 26.32
N ILE A 650 30.94 -10.82 26.93
CA ILE A 650 29.98 -9.70 26.86
C ILE A 650 30.59 -8.42 27.45
N THR A 651 31.20 -8.52 28.62
CA THR A 651 31.81 -7.36 29.31
C THR A 651 32.95 -6.76 28.49
N THR A 652 33.84 -7.61 27.96
CA THR A 652 34.95 -7.17 27.10
C THR A 652 34.44 -6.53 25.82
N ALA A 653 33.43 -7.11 25.18
CA ALA A 653 32.86 -6.57 23.94
C ALA A 653 32.20 -5.20 24.13
N VAL A 654 31.41 -5.02 25.18
CA VAL A 654 30.75 -3.75 25.50
C VAL A 654 31.78 -2.66 25.83
N ASN A 655 32.82 -2.99 26.61
CA ASN A 655 33.89 -2.04 26.92
C ASN A 655 34.68 -1.66 25.67
N TYR A 656 35.04 -2.63 24.83
CA TYR A 656 35.72 -2.38 23.56
C TYR A 656 34.92 -1.45 22.64
N LEU A 657 33.61 -1.70 22.49
CA LEU A 657 32.73 -0.83 21.70
C LEU A 657 32.70 0.59 22.27
N ARG A 658 32.55 0.74 23.59
CA ARG A 658 32.55 2.04 24.26
C ARG A 658 33.85 2.80 24.02
N ASP A 659 34.99 2.12 24.11
CA ASP A 659 36.30 2.73 23.86
C ASP A 659 36.43 3.22 22.41
N GLN A 660 35.96 2.43 21.43
CA GLN A 660 35.96 2.82 20.02
C GLN A 660 35.01 4.00 19.74
N GLN A 661 33.83 4.03 20.37
CA GLN A 661 32.90 5.18 20.27
C GLN A 661 33.49 6.46 20.89
N ASN A 662 34.15 6.34 22.05
CA ASN A 662 34.83 7.47 22.70
C ASN A 662 36.01 7.99 21.86
N GLN A 663 36.81 7.10 21.29
CA GLN A 663 37.90 7.48 20.38
C GLN A 663 37.37 8.22 19.17
N HIS A 664 36.27 7.74 18.57
CA HIS A 664 35.63 8.42 17.46
C HIS A 664 35.13 9.82 17.83
N ALA A 665 34.39 9.95 18.93
CA ALA A 665 33.87 11.23 19.38
C ALA A 665 34.99 12.23 19.66
N ASN A 666 36.09 11.78 20.27
CA ASN A 666 37.26 12.61 20.51
C ASN A 666 37.93 13.09 19.20
N ALA A 667 38.04 12.22 18.19
CA ALA A 667 38.57 12.60 16.89
C ALA A 667 37.68 13.66 16.20
N LEU A 668 36.35 13.47 16.22
CA LEU A 668 35.41 14.45 15.66
C LEU A 668 35.46 15.80 16.39
N ASN A 669 35.53 15.79 17.73
CA ASN A 669 35.65 17.02 18.52
C ASN A 669 36.95 17.78 18.20
N LYS A 670 38.06 17.07 17.94
CA LYS A 670 39.32 17.68 17.49
C LYS A 670 39.16 18.31 16.10
N LEU A 671 38.49 17.64 15.15
CA LEU A 671 38.24 18.19 13.81
C LEU A 671 37.35 19.44 13.82
N GLN A 672 36.46 19.58 14.80
CA GLN A 672 35.63 20.76 14.98
C GLN A 672 36.37 21.93 15.66
N SER A 673 37.62 21.75 16.08
CA SER A 673 38.41 22.83 16.66
C SER A 673 38.64 23.96 15.66
N LYS A 674 38.61 25.21 16.14
CA LYS A 674 38.84 26.39 15.30
C LYS A 674 40.32 26.60 15.09
N ALA A 675 40.70 26.95 13.85
CA ALA A 675 42.05 27.44 13.58
C ALA A 675 42.36 28.65 14.47
N PRO A 676 43.62 28.80 14.94
CA PRO A 676 44.02 29.97 15.71
C PRO A 676 43.84 31.25 14.88
N ASP A 677 43.55 32.36 15.56
CA ASP A 677 43.34 33.66 14.94
C ASP A 677 44.37 34.66 15.48
N ARG A 678 45.14 35.27 14.57
CA ARG A 678 46.14 36.30 14.92
C ARG A 678 45.51 37.47 15.65
N ARG A 679 44.30 37.88 15.27
CA ARG A 679 43.59 38.98 15.91
C ARG A 679 43.22 38.65 17.35
N ALA A 680 42.63 37.48 17.58
CA ALA A 680 42.29 37.00 18.92
C ALA A 680 43.53 36.88 19.83
N ILE A 681 44.68 36.44 19.28
CA ILE A 681 45.95 36.40 20.02
C ILE A 681 46.41 37.81 20.38
N ALA A 682 46.38 38.76 19.44
CA ALA A 682 46.75 40.15 19.67
C ALA A 682 45.87 40.82 20.73
N GLU A 683 44.55 40.68 20.62
CA GLU A 683 43.58 41.20 21.58
C GLU A 683 43.79 40.59 22.98
N HIS A 684 44.05 39.29 23.07
CA HIS A 684 44.36 38.61 24.33
C HIS A 684 45.68 39.10 24.95
N GLN A 685 46.73 39.29 24.14
CA GLN A 685 48.00 39.83 24.63
C GLN A 685 47.85 41.27 25.13
N LEU A 686 47.15 42.14 24.38
CA LEU A 686 46.85 43.52 24.79
C LEU A 686 46.01 43.59 26.08
N THR A 687 45.02 42.70 26.20
CA THR A 687 44.22 42.56 27.43
C THR A 687 45.10 42.21 28.63
N ASN A 688 45.99 41.22 28.48
CA ASN A 688 46.89 40.79 29.56
C ASN A 688 47.94 41.83 29.92
N ALA A 689 48.36 42.67 28.97
CA ALA A 689 49.22 43.82 29.22
C ALA A 689 48.50 45.03 29.83
N GLY A 690 47.18 44.93 30.06
CA GLY A 690 46.37 46.00 30.66
C GLY A 690 46.11 47.19 29.73
N VAL A 691 46.20 46.99 28.40
CA VAL A 691 45.93 48.03 27.42
C VAL A 691 44.43 48.21 27.26
N ASP A 692 43.91 49.37 27.68
CA ASP A 692 42.51 49.77 27.48
C ASP A 692 42.05 49.63 26.01
N GLN A 693 40.87 49.04 25.83
CA GLN A 693 40.27 48.69 24.55
C GLN A 693 40.07 49.90 23.62
N GLN A 694 39.95 51.11 24.17
CA GLN A 694 39.84 52.34 23.36
C GLN A 694 41.05 52.57 22.43
N TYR A 695 42.22 51.98 22.75
CA TYR A 695 43.44 52.13 21.95
C TYR A 695 43.62 51.05 20.88
N TRP A 696 42.79 50.00 20.88
CA TRP A 696 42.99 48.83 20.02
C TRP A 696 42.75 49.12 18.55
N SER A 697 41.72 49.91 18.24
CA SER A 697 41.33 50.28 16.87
C SER A 697 41.88 51.64 16.41
N GLY A 698 42.65 52.33 17.26
CA GLY A 698 43.20 53.66 16.98
C GLY A 698 44.65 53.62 16.47
N ASP A 699 45.09 54.76 15.92
CA ASP A 699 46.50 55.01 15.60
C ASP A 699 47.32 55.04 16.91
N PRO A 700 48.36 54.20 17.08
CA PRO A 700 49.13 54.15 18.32
C PRO A 700 50.14 55.28 18.47
N ARG A 701 50.52 56.01 17.40
CA ARG A 701 51.58 57.03 17.44
C ARG A 701 51.30 58.18 18.42
N PRO A 702 50.07 58.73 18.52
CA PRO A 702 49.75 59.77 19.49
C PRO A 702 49.77 59.30 20.95
N HIS A 703 49.85 57.98 21.18
CA HIS A 703 49.70 57.36 22.50
C HIS A 703 50.95 56.57 22.94
N GLN A 704 52.12 56.84 22.34
CA GLN A 704 53.34 56.09 22.58
C GLN A 704 53.74 56.01 24.05
N GLU A 705 53.68 57.11 24.81
CA GLU A 705 54.02 57.12 26.25
C GLU A 705 53.11 56.23 27.10
N TYR A 706 51.84 56.10 26.71
CA TYR A 706 50.92 55.18 27.37
C TYR A 706 51.24 53.73 27.00
N LEU A 707 51.45 53.44 25.72
CA LEU A 707 51.77 52.10 25.24
C LEU A 707 53.10 51.57 25.80
N THR A 708 54.13 52.41 25.93
CA THR A 708 55.40 52.04 26.58
C THR A 708 55.22 51.72 28.06
N ARG A 709 54.31 52.39 28.78
CA ARG A 709 53.97 52.04 30.18
C ARG A 709 53.22 50.70 30.27
N CYS A 710 52.49 50.32 29.24
CA CYS A 710 51.89 48.99 29.08
C CYS A 710 52.88 47.96 28.49
N HIS A 711 54.17 48.28 28.41
CA HIS A 711 55.22 47.42 27.84
C HIS A 711 55.01 47.04 26.36
N VAL A 712 54.21 47.79 25.62
CA VAL A 712 54.05 47.62 24.17
C VAL A 712 55.15 48.42 23.46
N LEU A 713 56.05 47.70 22.81
CA LEU A 713 57.22 48.23 22.13
C LEU A 713 57.08 48.12 20.61
N GLU A 714 57.79 48.98 19.88
CA GLU A 714 57.90 48.94 18.42
C GLU A 714 59.07 48.03 18.02
N ALA A 715 58.87 47.19 17.01
CA ALA A 715 59.92 46.35 16.48
C ALA A 715 61.00 47.23 15.82
N THR A 716 62.27 46.97 16.14
CA THR A 716 63.42 47.55 15.44
C THR A 716 63.68 46.79 14.13
N GLU A 717 64.39 47.40 13.18
CA GLU A 717 64.79 46.79 11.90
C GLU A 717 65.53 45.44 12.09
N GLU A 718 66.30 45.31 13.18
CA GLU A 718 67.01 44.08 13.59
C GLU A 718 66.05 42.97 14.07
N THR A 719 65.03 43.32 14.88
CA THR A 719 63.97 42.38 15.30
C THR A 719 62.98 42.05 14.19
N TRP A 720 62.85 42.94 13.20
CA TRP A 720 62.01 42.78 12.02
C TRP A 720 62.60 41.75 11.03
N ASP A 721 63.92 41.74 10.85
CA ASP A 721 64.62 40.78 9.99
C ASP A 721 64.62 39.35 10.58
N GLU A 722 64.68 39.19 11.91
CA GLU A 722 64.47 37.88 12.57
C GLU A 722 63.03 37.36 12.38
N SER A 723 62.03 38.24 12.39
CA SER A 723 60.61 37.90 12.19
C SER A 723 60.28 37.57 10.72
N LYS A 724 60.95 38.22 9.75
CA LYS A 724 60.78 37.96 8.30
C LYS A 724 61.48 36.70 7.79
N ALA A 725 62.56 36.26 8.42
CA ALA A 725 63.27 35.03 8.02
C ALA A 725 62.35 33.78 8.03
N ASN A 726 61.26 33.81 8.80
CA ASN A 726 60.27 32.73 8.89
C ASN A 726 58.98 32.95 8.07
N PHE A 727 58.70 34.16 7.58
CA PHE A 727 57.43 34.47 6.89
C PHE A 727 57.37 33.98 5.43
N PHE A 728 58.52 33.82 4.76
CA PHE A 728 58.59 33.56 3.32
C PHE A 728 58.78 32.09 2.91
N THR A 729 58.84 31.14 3.85
CA THR A 729 59.09 29.73 3.51
C THR A 729 57.83 28.90 3.23
N ASN A 730 56.61 29.41 3.51
CA ASN A 730 55.38 28.59 3.41
C ASN A 730 54.23 29.16 2.57
N TRP A 731 54.38 30.32 1.92
CA TRP A 731 53.42 30.79 0.91
C TRP A 731 54.11 30.91 -0.44
N GLY A 732 53.76 30.01 -1.36
CA GLY A 732 54.25 30.01 -2.74
C GLY A 732 53.85 31.27 -3.49
N ALA A 733 54.75 32.26 -3.52
CA ALA A 733 54.84 33.29 -4.54
C ALA A 733 56.24 33.93 -4.50
N GLY A 734 57.13 33.54 -5.43
CA GLY A 734 58.25 34.42 -5.82
C GLY A 734 57.77 35.44 -6.87
N PRO A 735 58.66 36.26 -7.46
CA PRO A 735 59.72 37.10 -6.93
C PRO A 735 59.35 38.60 -7.09
N HIS A 736 59.52 39.42 -6.05
CA HIS A 736 59.42 40.88 -6.18
C HIS A 736 60.80 41.56 -6.09
N GLU A 737 61.71 41.15 -6.99
CA GLU A 737 62.66 42.10 -7.58
C GLU A 737 62.06 42.58 -8.91
N ARG A 738 61.33 43.70 -8.89
CA ARG A 738 61.25 44.74 -9.95
C ARG A 738 60.07 45.68 -9.70
N GLY A 739 60.38 46.97 -9.58
CA GLY A 739 59.45 48.07 -9.85
C GLY A 739 58.90 48.73 -8.59
N GLY A 740 59.34 49.96 -8.36
CA GLY A 740 59.00 50.82 -7.23
C GLY A 740 57.59 50.65 -6.67
N TYR A 741 57.52 50.19 -5.42
CA TYR A 741 56.42 50.52 -4.54
C TYR A 741 56.50 52.03 -4.26
N ILE A 742 55.67 52.80 -4.93
CA ILE A 742 55.27 54.11 -4.42
C ILE A 742 54.33 53.78 -3.26
N PRO A 743 54.60 54.25 -2.02
CA PRO A 743 53.63 54.08 -0.95
C PRO A 743 52.34 54.74 -1.40
N HIS A 744 51.28 53.94 -1.60
CA HIS A 744 49.98 54.46 -1.28
C HIS A 744 50.04 54.76 0.20
N THR A 745 50.16 56.03 0.58
CA THR A 745 49.84 56.47 1.94
C THR A 745 48.43 55.97 2.19
N PRO A 746 48.20 54.94 3.03
CA PRO A 746 46.85 54.52 3.31
C PRO A 746 46.16 55.72 3.97
N GLU A 747 44.93 56.02 3.57
CA GLU A 747 44.15 57.14 4.15
C GLU A 747 43.93 56.96 5.67
N ALA A 748 44.20 55.77 6.21
CA ALA A 748 44.23 55.47 7.64
C ALA A 748 45.52 54.71 8.02
N TYR A 749 46.12 55.10 9.15
CA TYR A 749 47.23 54.34 9.76
C TYR A 749 46.70 53.01 10.33
N PRO A 750 47.44 51.88 10.25
CA PRO A 750 46.99 50.60 10.79
C PRO A 750 46.67 50.71 12.29
N SER A 751 45.67 49.98 12.76
CA SER A 751 45.33 49.99 14.18
C SER A 751 46.41 49.32 15.03
N LEU A 752 46.41 49.57 16.34
CA LEU A 752 47.32 48.88 17.26
C LEU A 752 47.20 47.35 17.16
N VAL A 753 45.98 46.83 17.01
CA VAL A 753 45.74 45.38 16.82
C VAL A 753 46.36 44.88 15.51
N ASP A 754 46.23 45.64 14.42
CA ASP A 754 46.83 45.26 13.13
C ASP A 754 48.37 45.24 13.22
N LEU A 755 48.96 46.23 13.90
CA LEU A 755 50.41 46.31 14.12
C LEU A 755 50.92 45.17 15.02
N MET A 756 50.16 44.80 16.04
CA MET A 756 50.44 43.60 16.84
C MET A 756 50.40 42.34 15.98
N MET A 757 49.37 42.17 15.14
CA MET A 757 49.20 41.00 14.26
C MET A 757 50.31 40.84 13.22
N MET A 758 50.88 41.95 12.74
CA MET A 758 51.97 41.96 11.76
C MET A 758 53.35 41.75 12.41
N GLY A 759 53.47 41.92 13.73
CA GLY A 759 54.73 41.87 14.46
C GLY A 759 55.47 43.22 14.54
N ASP A 760 54.91 44.28 13.97
CA ASP A 760 55.44 45.66 14.02
C ASP A 760 55.47 46.19 15.47
N ARG A 761 54.61 45.65 16.34
CA ARG A 761 54.60 45.91 17.79
C ARG A 761 54.46 44.61 18.57
N TYR A 762 55.08 44.57 19.75
CA TYR A 762 55.05 43.41 20.65
C TYR A 762 55.04 43.86 22.11
N ILE A 763 54.69 42.94 23.02
CA ILE A 763 54.75 43.18 24.47
C ILE A 763 56.07 42.62 25.00
N GLU A 764 56.85 43.45 25.69
CA GLU A 764 58.14 43.09 26.24
C GLU A 764 58.05 41.83 27.14
N GLY A 765 58.89 40.82 26.87
CA GLY A 765 58.90 39.56 27.61
C GLY A 765 57.79 38.56 27.23
N VAL A 766 56.93 38.90 26.26
CA VAL A 766 55.91 38.00 25.70
C VAL A 766 56.29 37.67 24.25
N GLN A 767 56.06 36.42 23.84
CA GLN A 767 56.25 36.01 22.44
C GLN A 767 55.36 36.86 21.52
N ASP A 768 55.92 37.40 20.44
CA ASP A 768 55.16 38.22 19.50
C ASP A 768 53.99 37.43 18.87
N VAL A 769 53.00 38.15 18.33
CA VAL A 769 51.79 37.55 17.78
C VAL A 769 52.10 36.61 16.59
N PRO A 770 53.00 36.95 15.64
CA PRO A 770 53.38 36.01 14.57
C PRO A 770 53.92 34.67 15.07
N HIS A 771 54.90 34.65 15.98
CA HIS A 771 55.49 33.42 16.48
C HIS A 771 54.53 32.64 17.41
N ALA A 772 53.73 33.35 18.22
CA ALA A 772 52.67 32.73 19.02
C ALA A 772 51.61 32.07 18.13
N PHE A 773 51.25 32.73 17.02
CA PHE A 773 50.36 32.17 16.01
C PHE A 773 50.97 30.95 15.33
N ASP A 774 52.22 30.99 14.87
CA ASP A 774 52.86 29.86 14.18
C ASP A 774 52.97 28.63 15.09
N SER A 775 53.28 28.84 16.37
CA SER A 775 53.30 27.79 17.39
C SER A 775 51.91 27.18 17.60
N ALA A 776 50.88 28.03 17.76
CA ALA A 776 49.50 27.59 17.91
C ALA A 776 48.97 26.90 16.65
N PHE A 777 49.33 27.38 15.46
CA PHE A 777 48.91 26.83 14.18
C PHE A 777 49.59 25.48 13.91
N THR A 778 50.86 25.33 14.28
CA THR A 778 51.57 24.05 14.21
C THR A 778 50.88 23.00 15.10
N LEU A 779 50.56 23.35 16.35
CA LEU A 779 49.84 22.46 17.26
C LEU A 779 48.44 22.12 16.74
N PHE A 780 47.72 23.11 16.20
CA PHE A 780 46.42 22.92 15.56
C PHE A 780 46.53 21.94 14.38
N SER A 781 47.46 22.17 13.45
CA SER A 781 47.71 21.30 12.30
C SER A 781 48.01 19.87 12.72
N GLN A 782 48.92 19.67 13.69
CA GLN A 782 49.22 18.34 14.25
C GLN A 782 47.97 17.67 14.86
N THR A 783 47.14 18.44 15.56
CA THR A 783 45.91 17.94 16.20
C THR A 783 44.88 17.48 15.16
N ILE A 784 44.67 18.27 14.10
CA ILE A 784 43.77 17.93 13.00
C ILE A 784 44.29 16.72 12.23
N THR A 785 45.58 16.70 11.86
CA THR A 785 46.20 15.56 11.16
C THR A 785 46.10 14.27 11.97
N ALA A 786 46.35 14.32 13.28
CA ALA A 786 46.18 13.16 14.15
C ALA A 786 44.72 12.67 14.17
N ALA A 787 43.75 13.59 14.28
CA ALA A 787 42.34 13.25 14.28
C ALA A 787 41.86 12.64 12.94
N GLU A 788 42.30 13.19 11.81
CA GLU A 788 42.02 12.61 10.48
C GLU A 788 42.65 11.22 10.34
N THR A 789 43.88 11.05 10.83
CA THR A 789 44.59 9.76 10.81
C THR A 789 43.83 8.71 11.62
N ASP A 790 43.37 9.04 12.83
CA ASP A 790 42.58 8.15 13.68
C ASP A 790 41.31 7.68 12.97
N ILE A 791 40.62 8.59 12.27
CA ILE A 791 39.38 8.27 11.52
C ILE A 791 39.69 7.36 10.33
N ILE A 792 40.70 7.70 9.51
CA ILE A 792 41.07 6.90 8.34
C ILE A 792 41.53 5.51 8.75
N GLN A 793 42.36 5.40 9.80
CA GLN A 793 42.82 4.12 10.32
C GLN A 793 41.65 3.23 10.75
N ARG A 794 40.68 3.79 11.48
CA ARG A 794 39.47 3.04 11.84
C ARG A 794 38.72 2.57 10.60
N LEU A 795 38.44 3.47 9.65
CA LEU A 795 37.70 3.12 8.43
C LEU A 795 38.38 1.98 7.63
N LEU A 796 39.71 1.98 7.58
CA LEU A 796 40.48 0.89 6.97
C LEU A 796 40.37 -0.44 7.75
N LEU A 797 40.31 -0.41 9.08
CA LEU A 797 40.09 -1.61 9.90
C LEU A 797 38.66 -2.18 9.76
N GLU A 798 37.71 -1.31 9.41
CA GLU A 798 36.30 -1.66 9.20
C GLU A 798 36.05 -2.31 7.82
N LEU A 799 37.00 -2.24 6.87
CA LEU A 799 36.93 -2.98 5.59
C LEU A 799 36.95 -4.51 5.82
N PRO A 800 36.42 -5.33 4.89
CA PRO A 800 36.53 -6.79 4.94
C PRO A 800 37.98 -7.29 4.95
N ALA A 801 38.23 -8.48 5.50
CA ALA A 801 39.57 -9.05 5.64
C ALA A 801 40.26 -9.28 4.30
N SER A 802 39.52 -9.66 3.26
CA SER A 802 40.04 -9.78 1.90
C SER A 802 40.59 -8.45 1.38
N ASP A 803 39.87 -7.37 1.64
CA ASP A 803 40.20 -6.03 1.15
C ASP A 803 41.36 -5.42 1.93
N ARG A 804 41.39 -5.62 3.25
CA ARG A 804 42.55 -5.25 4.09
C ARG A 804 43.80 -6.00 3.66
N THR A 805 43.68 -7.30 3.38
CA THR A 805 44.80 -8.12 2.89
C THR A 805 45.27 -7.60 1.54
N LEU A 806 44.35 -7.32 0.61
CA LEU A 806 44.66 -6.76 -0.70
C LEU A 806 45.42 -5.44 -0.57
N LEU A 807 44.93 -4.51 0.26
CA LEU A 807 45.63 -3.24 0.52
C LEU A 807 47.03 -3.44 1.11
N ALA A 808 47.19 -4.40 2.03
CA ALA A 808 48.47 -4.67 2.68
C ALA A 808 49.50 -5.37 1.78
N THR A 809 49.05 -6.14 0.78
CA THR A 809 49.92 -6.92 -0.12
C THR A 809 50.02 -6.32 -1.53
N SER A 810 49.50 -5.11 -1.75
CA SER A 810 49.50 -4.44 -3.05
C SER A 810 50.44 -3.25 -3.07
N THR A 811 50.92 -2.91 -4.26
CA THR A 811 51.44 -1.57 -4.54
C THR A 811 50.25 -0.65 -4.77
N CYS A 812 50.17 0.49 -4.06
CA CYS A 812 49.03 1.40 -4.13
C CYS A 812 49.44 2.86 -4.43
N GLU A 813 48.60 3.57 -5.18
CA GLU A 813 48.69 5.02 -5.44
C GLU A 813 47.49 5.71 -4.82
N LEU A 814 47.76 6.80 -4.10
CA LEU A 814 46.75 7.62 -3.45
C LEU A 814 46.51 8.87 -4.28
N SER A 815 45.25 9.13 -4.57
CA SER A 815 44.77 10.34 -5.25
C SER A 815 43.75 11.05 -4.37
N ARG A 816 43.67 12.37 -4.46
CA ARG A 816 42.64 13.16 -3.75
C ARG A 816 41.38 13.24 -4.59
N LEU A 817 40.22 13.01 -3.97
CA LEU A 817 38.92 13.11 -4.62
C LEU A 817 38.32 14.51 -4.43
N LYS A 818 37.81 15.07 -5.52
CA LYS A 818 37.08 16.34 -5.55
C LYS A 818 35.77 16.13 -6.34
N PHE A 819 34.63 16.51 -5.78
CA PHE A 819 33.37 16.46 -6.53
C PHE A 819 33.30 17.61 -7.53
N ALA A 820 32.66 17.38 -8.67
CA ALA A 820 32.67 18.27 -9.84
C ALA A 820 32.28 19.73 -9.53
N ASP A 821 31.37 19.91 -8.58
CA ASP A 821 30.78 21.22 -8.24
C ASP A 821 31.38 21.85 -6.97
N GLU A 822 32.28 21.16 -6.27
CA GLU A 822 32.80 21.61 -4.98
C GLU A 822 34.21 22.21 -5.08
N GLN A 823 34.55 23.14 -4.20
CA GLN A 823 35.87 23.78 -4.19
C GLN A 823 36.92 22.99 -3.38
N ALA A 824 36.51 22.02 -2.55
CA ALA A 824 37.39 21.28 -1.63
C ALA A 824 37.52 19.79 -1.98
N TYR A 825 38.62 19.17 -1.55
CA TYR A 825 38.80 17.73 -1.65
C TYR A 825 38.03 17.03 -0.51
N GLN A 826 37.26 16.00 -0.86
CA GLN A 826 36.32 15.33 0.05
C GLN A 826 36.73 13.92 0.46
N GLY A 827 37.77 13.36 -0.17
CA GLY A 827 38.20 12.00 0.12
C GLY A 827 39.51 11.59 -0.53
N ILE A 828 39.84 10.31 -0.37
CA ILE A 828 41.02 9.64 -0.91
C ILE A 828 40.55 8.52 -1.83
N PHE A 829 41.12 8.46 -3.02
CA PHE A 829 41.02 7.34 -3.94
C PHE A 829 42.31 6.55 -3.91
N ILE A 830 42.21 5.22 -3.81
CA ILE A 830 43.36 4.34 -3.77
C ILE A 830 43.26 3.38 -4.95
N ARG A 831 44.22 3.45 -5.87
CA ARG A 831 44.45 2.41 -6.88
C ARG A 831 45.43 1.41 -6.30
N CYS A 832 45.16 0.12 -6.43
CA CYS A 832 46.05 -0.94 -5.96
C CYS A 832 46.23 -2.03 -7.02
N GLN A 833 47.45 -2.57 -7.09
CA GLN A 833 47.80 -3.73 -7.91
C GLN A 833 48.50 -4.75 -7.02
N SER A 834 47.98 -5.99 -7.00
CA SER A 834 48.45 -7.04 -6.10
C SER A 834 49.90 -7.42 -6.36
N GLY A 835 50.74 -7.41 -5.33
CA GLY A 835 52.17 -7.69 -5.42
C GLY A 835 53.04 -6.42 -5.48
N ASP A 836 54.34 -6.63 -5.68
CA ASP A 836 55.31 -5.55 -5.87
C ASP A 836 55.34 -5.12 -7.34
N HIS A 837 54.81 -3.94 -7.59
CA HIS A 837 54.74 -3.30 -8.90
C HIS A 837 55.48 -1.96 -8.93
N SER A 838 56.39 -1.69 -7.97
CA SER A 838 57.03 -0.36 -7.87
C SER A 838 57.74 0.10 -9.15
N HIS A 839 58.06 -0.82 -10.06
CA HIS A 839 58.76 -0.58 -11.32
C HIS A 839 57.84 -0.48 -12.55
N ASP A 840 56.63 -1.02 -12.50
CA ASP A 840 55.67 -1.13 -13.63
C ASP A 840 54.28 -0.55 -13.32
N PHE A 841 54.04 -0.05 -12.11
CA PHE A 841 52.75 0.46 -11.63
C PHE A 841 52.15 1.62 -12.44
N LYS A 842 52.92 2.21 -13.37
CA LYS A 842 52.43 3.23 -14.31
C LYS A 842 51.63 2.64 -15.48
N GLN A 843 51.70 1.32 -15.70
CA GLN A 843 50.94 0.65 -16.74
C GLN A 843 49.56 0.29 -16.22
N HIS A 844 48.53 0.91 -16.80
CA HIS A 844 47.15 0.70 -16.37
C HIS A 844 46.58 -0.61 -16.92
N ASN A 845 46.06 -1.44 -16.02
CA ASN A 845 45.29 -2.63 -16.41
C ASN A 845 44.12 -2.85 -15.45
N THR A 846 42.93 -2.44 -15.90
CA THR A 846 41.68 -2.54 -15.15
C THR A 846 41.29 -3.98 -14.80
N ALA A 847 41.84 -5.00 -15.48
CA ALA A 847 41.59 -6.40 -15.16
C ALA A 847 42.40 -6.92 -13.96
N THR A 848 43.48 -6.24 -13.59
CA THR A 848 44.39 -6.65 -12.49
C THR A 848 44.44 -5.64 -11.34
N GLU A 849 43.82 -4.48 -11.51
CA GLU A 849 43.76 -3.40 -10.52
C GLU A 849 42.49 -3.48 -9.67
N ALA A 850 42.61 -3.02 -8.43
CA ALA A 850 41.49 -2.78 -7.52
C ALA A 850 41.48 -1.32 -7.09
N TYR A 851 40.29 -0.80 -6.85
CA TYR A 851 40.11 0.60 -6.49
C TYR A 851 39.32 0.72 -5.20
N PHE A 852 39.72 1.67 -4.36
CA PHE A 852 39.06 1.99 -3.11
C PHE A 852 38.81 3.48 -3.01
N GLU A 853 37.75 3.86 -2.32
CA GLU A 853 37.53 5.23 -1.89
C GLU A 853 37.36 5.30 -0.38
N ILE A 854 37.87 6.38 0.21
CA ILE A 854 37.75 6.71 1.63
C ILE A 854 37.24 8.14 1.73
N ILE A 855 36.10 8.32 2.38
CA ILE A 855 35.46 9.62 2.61
C ILE A 855 35.28 9.75 4.13
N PRO A 856 36.27 10.33 4.84
CA PRO A 856 36.25 10.40 6.31
C PRO A 856 35.01 11.10 6.87
N ALA A 857 34.58 12.20 6.23
CA ALA A 857 33.41 12.98 6.65
C ALA A 857 32.10 12.19 6.55
N ALA A 858 31.99 11.26 5.60
CA ALA A 858 30.84 10.37 5.44
C ALA A 858 30.99 9.06 6.22
N GLY A 859 32.16 8.81 6.81
CA GLY A 859 32.49 7.53 7.46
C GLY A 859 32.53 6.35 6.48
N VAL A 860 32.89 6.59 5.22
CA VAL A 860 32.91 5.56 4.17
C VAL A 860 34.34 5.12 3.89
N ALA A 861 34.56 3.81 3.85
CA ALA A 861 35.67 3.18 3.16
C ALA A 861 35.13 1.96 2.41
N ARG A 862 35.38 1.86 1.11
CA ARG A 862 34.87 0.76 0.29
C ARG A 862 35.70 0.49 -0.94
N LYS A 863 35.61 -0.74 -1.43
CA LYS A 863 36.04 -1.12 -2.77
C LYS A 863 35.02 -0.61 -3.79
N ILE A 864 35.47 -0.11 -4.93
CA ILE A 864 34.62 0.40 -6.01
C ILE A 864 35.01 -0.22 -7.35
N GLU A 865 34.02 -0.43 -8.21
CA GLU A 865 34.24 -0.74 -9.62
C GLU A 865 34.49 0.57 -10.37
N GLN A 866 35.54 0.61 -11.17
CA GLN A 866 35.93 1.82 -11.87
C GLN A 866 35.15 1.93 -13.19
N SER A 867 34.45 3.05 -13.41
CA SER A 867 33.98 3.49 -14.72
C SER A 867 34.51 4.90 -15.00
N PHE A 868 35.71 5.03 -15.58
CA PHE A 868 36.18 6.31 -16.12
C PHE A 868 36.29 6.21 -17.64
N ASP A 869 35.73 7.20 -18.33
CA ASP A 869 36.11 7.54 -19.70
C ASP A 869 37.45 8.29 -19.64
N TYR A 870 38.52 7.65 -20.11
CA TYR A 870 39.82 8.31 -20.27
C TYR A 870 39.75 9.31 -21.43
N GLY A 871 39.34 10.54 -21.14
CA GLY A 871 39.60 11.67 -22.01
C GLY A 871 41.08 12.06 -21.89
N HIS A 872 41.90 11.68 -22.87
CA HIS A 872 43.25 12.25 -23.00
C HIS A 872 43.14 13.77 -23.20
N HIS A 873 43.26 14.55 -22.13
CA HIS A 873 43.66 15.94 -22.24
C HIS A 873 45.18 15.98 -22.25
N TYR A 874 45.74 15.93 -23.46
CA TYR A 874 47.06 16.48 -23.73
C TYR A 874 47.02 17.95 -23.31
N ILE A 875 47.54 18.25 -22.12
CA ILE A 875 48.04 19.59 -21.84
C ILE A 875 49.36 19.66 -22.62
N ALA A 876 49.28 20.24 -23.81
CA ALA A 876 50.46 20.62 -24.56
C ALA A 876 51.31 21.56 -23.72
N ASP A 877 52.62 21.30 -23.72
CA ASP A 877 53.71 22.12 -23.21
C ASP A 877 53.34 23.58 -22.85
N GLN A 878 53.41 23.90 -21.57
CA GLN A 878 53.95 25.20 -21.15
C GLN A 878 55.14 24.93 -20.21
N PRO A 879 56.38 25.11 -20.70
CA PRO A 879 57.54 25.12 -19.84
C PRO A 879 57.56 26.49 -19.17
N ASP A 880 57.09 26.58 -17.94
CA ASP A 880 57.66 27.48 -16.92
C ASP A 880 56.87 27.38 -15.62
N ARG A 881 57.57 26.86 -14.59
CA ARG A 881 57.44 27.06 -13.14
C ARG A 881 57.51 25.73 -12.39
N ALA A 882 58.74 25.21 -12.37
CA ALA A 882 59.21 24.38 -11.29
C ALA A 882 59.83 25.29 -10.21
N GLN A 883 59.19 25.36 -9.05
CA GLN A 883 59.81 25.33 -7.72
C GLN A 883 58.71 25.15 -6.68
#